data_AF-A0A1E3K390-F1
#
_entry.id   AF-A0A1E3K390-F1
#
_cell.length_a   1.000
_cell.length_b   1.000
_cell.length_c   1.000
_cell.angle_alpha   90.00
_cell.angle_beta   90.00
_cell.angle_gamma   90.00
#
_symmetry.space_group_name_H-M   'P 1'
#
loop_
_entity.id
_entity.type
_entity.pdbx_description
1 polymer ?
#
loop_
_entity_poly.entity_id
_entity_poly.type
_entity_poly.pdbx_seq_one_letter_code
_entity_poly.pdbx_strand_id
1 'polypeptide(L)'
;MPPYALITPFLIRALLHLPFPQTFFQPDEFYQALEPAHQKVFGYGYLSWEWTDLPRRVVEAAVGLGGQDVVEKWWDETVVGGRMRGWIWPGLFTGVYKILQSAGLDQGVMLTLAPRIVGVIVAGLTDYYTYRLSSKMLGHGSAPTALFLSLTSLFNAHLLPRALSTSPETLLTLMAIYYFPLPHPVPTHIEDLKRGARLIPVGNRGKSAKEAEEAEMEILGVEDSDATFWGVNELDYVVMDRTGPAVERWPVHKDRLALSIGLAALAICVRPTMLSFWTFLGINLLYRSFRSKGLLSAVTVAVVAFLSFISVFAASTGFDYYMTGRLYFPLLTFIHQNLFLDISSFYGRTTPLYHLTQSLPLMLFPIWIWWAKGFAAALLPSSILPASLSKYDRQEGMTILARAITFTITTLSLSPHSEWRFLHPLLPPLLLFAIPSFSLSYTPTILGAYFPVRSFRQYLRMDKIPFYTVLFAGVVPFVYLNVWHGAAQVGVMDVLRSGKLGEMQGLVVLGPCHSVPWMSHLHEDVPGWFLTCEPPVGVDASTYQTEQELFYADPVGYLYSTFPAPPSSNALTNLTSYPSHVILFGELLSRSGFLLTDETDDTGLQMKQSTVEQAFEMLGYGQVWEGWDGFDLAQDEDERKGGVRVWRKE
;
A
#
# COMPACT_ATOMS: atom_id res chain seq x y z
N MET A 1 0.33 19.80 -22.31
CA MET A 1 0.44 19.68 -20.84
C MET A 1 1.18 20.88 -20.33
N PRO A 2 0.57 21.71 -19.47
CA PRO A 2 1.40 22.50 -18.61
C PRO A 2 2.10 21.54 -17.61
N PRO A 3 3.32 21.83 -17.18
CA PRO A 3 4.10 21.00 -16.26
C PRO A 3 3.38 20.70 -14.93
N TYR A 4 2.27 21.39 -14.64
CA TYR A 4 1.46 21.24 -13.42
C TYR A 4 0.86 19.84 -13.21
N ALA A 5 0.40 19.12 -14.23
CA ALA A 5 -0.21 17.79 -14.00
C ALA A 5 0.80 16.76 -13.46
N LEU A 6 2.08 16.93 -13.77
CA LEU A 6 3.16 16.15 -13.19
C LEU A 6 3.64 16.78 -11.88
N ILE A 7 3.87 18.09 -11.81
CA ILE A 7 4.45 18.74 -10.62
C ILE A 7 3.51 18.72 -9.41
N THR A 8 2.21 18.93 -9.63
CA THR A 8 1.22 19.08 -8.54
C THR A 8 1.20 17.89 -7.59
N PRO A 9 1.16 16.62 -8.06
CA PRO A 9 1.27 15.47 -7.17
C PRO A 9 2.53 15.43 -6.32
N PHE A 10 3.71 15.66 -6.92
CA PHE A 10 4.96 15.64 -6.16
C PHE A 10 5.00 16.74 -5.11
N LEU A 11 4.52 17.95 -5.44
CA LEU A 11 4.44 19.04 -4.49
C LEU A 11 3.51 18.71 -3.31
N ILE A 12 2.30 18.23 -3.60
CA ILE A 12 1.32 17.88 -2.56
C ILE A 12 1.85 16.75 -1.68
N ARG A 13 2.37 15.66 -2.28
CA ARG A 13 2.92 14.53 -1.52
C ARG A 13 4.15 14.93 -0.71
N ALA A 14 5.03 15.78 -1.25
CA ALA A 14 6.18 16.29 -0.51
C ALA A 14 5.74 17.13 0.71
N LEU A 15 4.78 18.04 0.53
CA LEU A 15 4.25 18.88 1.62
C LEU A 15 3.51 18.07 2.70
N LEU A 16 2.89 16.95 2.33
CA LEU A 16 2.15 16.10 3.27
C LEU A 16 2.99 15.02 3.97
N HIS A 17 4.16 14.65 3.45
CA HIS A 17 4.90 13.49 3.99
C HIS A 17 6.31 13.80 4.46
N LEU A 18 6.95 14.86 3.97
CA LEU A 18 8.28 15.24 4.45
C LEU A 18 8.23 15.96 5.82
N PRO A 19 7.28 16.88 6.08
CA PRO A 19 7.28 17.64 7.34
C PRO A 19 6.68 16.90 8.54
N PHE A 20 5.81 15.92 8.31
CA PHE A 20 5.08 15.26 9.40
C PHE A 20 5.92 14.15 10.06
N PRO A 21 5.77 13.93 11.38
CA PRO A 21 6.40 12.81 12.08
C PRO A 21 6.00 11.48 11.43
N GLN A 22 6.96 10.57 11.25
CA GLN A 22 6.60 9.24 10.75
C GLN A 22 6.03 8.44 11.90
N THR A 23 4.75 8.14 11.80
CA THR A 23 4.09 7.20 12.69
C THR A 23 4.42 5.77 12.28
N PHE A 24 4.38 4.85 13.23
CA PHE A 24 4.36 3.43 12.95
C PHE A 24 3.01 3.05 12.33
N PHE A 25 3.04 2.12 11.39
CA PHE A 25 1.82 1.53 10.84
C PHE A 25 1.88 0.02 10.85
N GLN A 26 2.90 -0.56 10.21
CA GLN A 26 3.10 -2.01 10.19
C GLN A 26 4.58 -2.37 10.18
N PRO A 27 4.93 -3.54 10.73
CA PRO A 27 6.29 -4.10 10.68
C PRO A 27 6.91 -4.11 9.28
N ASP A 28 6.11 -4.43 8.27
CA ASP A 28 6.54 -4.53 6.87
C ASP A 28 7.19 -3.25 6.34
N GLU A 29 6.84 -2.09 6.87
CA GLU A 29 7.44 -0.81 6.49
C GLU A 29 8.95 -0.79 6.76
N PHE A 30 9.37 -1.38 7.88
CA PHE A 30 10.76 -1.38 8.32
C PHE A 30 11.43 -2.71 7.98
N TYR A 31 10.86 -3.82 8.44
CA TYR A 31 11.51 -5.13 8.41
C TYR A 31 11.48 -5.82 7.04
N GLN A 32 10.68 -5.34 6.08
CA GLN A 32 10.67 -5.84 4.69
C GLN A 32 11.30 -4.87 3.69
N ALA A 33 11.85 -3.74 4.14
CA ALA A 33 12.43 -2.74 3.25
C ALA A 33 13.65 -2.04 3.85
N LEU A 34 13.48 -1.30 4.95
CA LEU A 34 14.51 -0.44 5.51
C LEU A 34 15.55 -1.19 6.33
N GLU A 35 15.16 -2.16 7.17
CA GLU A 35 16.10 -2.94 7.99
C GLU A 35 17.03 -3.83 7.13
N PRO A 36 16.54 -4.60 6.14
CA PRO A 36 17.43 -5.38 5.27
C PRO A 36 18.38 -4.50 4.47
N ALA A 37 17.91 -3.32 4.04
CA ALA A 37 18.72 -2.36 3.33
C ALA A 37 19.80 -1.72 4.21
N HIS A 38 19.46 -1.35 5.44
CA HIS A 38 20.40 -0.82 6.43
C HIS A 38 21.47 -1.87 6.74
N GLN A 39 21.06 -3.08 7.11
CA GLN A 39 22.00 -4.15 7.46
C GLN A 39 22.95 -4.50 6.32
N LYS A 40 22.46 -4.45 5.07
CA LYS A 40 23.30 -4.67 3.87
C LYS A 40 24.39 -3.60 3.68
N VAL A 41 24.16 -2.36 4.11
CA VAL A 41 25.10 -1.24 3.93
C VAL A 41 26.05 -1.08 5.11
N PHE A 42 25.53 -1.20 6.32
CA PHE A 42 26.28 -0.91 7.54
C PHE A 42 26.84 -2.16 8.24
N GLY A 43 26.34 -3.36 7.91
CA GLY A 43 26.89 -4.63 8.38
C GLY A 43 26.37 -5.10 9.75
N TYR A 44 25.50 -4.34 10.40
CA TYR A 44 24.85 -4.67 11.68
C TYR A 44 23.33 -4.45 11.61
N GLY A 45 22.59 -4.92 12.61
CA GLY A 45 21.13 -4.89 12.65
C GLY A 45 20.49 -6.27 12.54
N TYR A 46 19.20 -6.31 12.23
CA TYR A 46 18.40 -7.54 12.26
C TYR A 46 17.79 -7.85 10.89
N LEU A 47 17.86 -9.13 10.49
CA LEU A 47 17.10 -9.68 9.37
C LEU A 47 16.05 -10.64 9.90
N SER A 48 14.80 -10.44 9.49
CA SER A 48 13.75 -11.43 9.76
C SER A 48 13.98 -12.70 8.94
N TRP A 49 13.40 -13.79 9.42
CA TRP A 49 13.40 -15.12 8.79
C TRP A 49 13.14 -15.10 7.27
N GLU A 50 12.29 -14.18 6.78
CA GLU A 50 11.95 -14.02 5.36
C GLU A 50 13.15 -13.73 4.44
N TRP A 51 14.22 -13.13 4.99
CA TRP A 51 15.46 -12.76 4.30
C TRP A 51 16.57 -13.80 4.45
N THR A 52 16.32 -14.85 5.24
CA THR A 52 17.25 -15.95 5.52
C THR A 52 16.87 -17.20 4.74
N ASP A 53 17.81 -18.13 4.63
CA ASP A 53 17.57 -19.38 3.92
C ASP A 53 16.67 -20.28 4.78
N LEU A 54 15.53 -20.68 4.24
CA LEU A 54 14.55 -21.48 4.98
C LEU A 54 15.07 -22.89 5.27
N PRO A 55 14.64 -23.51 6.39
CA PRO A 55 15.02 -24.87 6.71
C PRO A 55 14.51 -25.83 5.64
N ARG A 56 15.42 -26.65 5.12
CA ARG A 56 15.07 -27.75 4.22
C ARG A 56 14.41 -28.85 5.04
N ARG A 57 13.20 -29.26 4.70
CA ARG A 57 12.67 -30.53 5.21
C ARG A 57 13.54 -31.64 4.63
N VAL A 58 14.45 -32.17 5.44
CA VAL A 58 15.09 -33.45 5.10
C VAL A 58 13.95 -34.46 5.16
N VAL A 59 13.43 -34.85 4.00
CA VAL A 59 12.59 -36.04 3.91
C VAL A 59 13.52 -37.20 4.22
N GLU A 60 13.60 -37.60 5.49
CA GLU A 60 14.14 -38.88 5.93
C GLU A 60 13.21 -40.01 5.42
N ALA A 61 13.16 -40.22 4.11
CA ALA A 61 12.44 -41.33 3.50
C ALA A 61 12.93 -41.62 2.08
N ALA A 62 14.23 -41.86 1.90
CA ALA A 62 14.74 -42.52 0.68
C ALA A 62 16.07 -43.27 0.93
N VAL A 63 16.14 -44.03 2.03
CA VAL A 63 17.02 -45.21 2.03
C VAL A 63 16.32 -46.25 1.17
N GLY A 64 16.75 -46.33 -0.10
CA GLY A 64 16.40 -47.41 -1.00
C GLY A 64 15.16 -47.13 -1.84
N LEU A 65 15.36 -46.56 -3.02
CA LEU A 65 15.03 -47.16 -4.31
C LEU A 65 15.41 -46.12 -5.38
N GLY A 66 16.44 -46.47 -6.16
CA GLY A 66 17.10 -45.55 -7.06
C GLY A 66 16.18 -44.97 -8.14
N GLY A 67 16.38 -43.68 -8.41
CA GLY A 67 16.07 -43.05 -9.69
C GLY A 67 15.07 -41.90 -9.65
N GLN A 68 15.39 -40.76 -9.03
CA GLN A 68 14.88 -39.42 -9.42
C GLN A 68 15.67 -38.22 -8.84
N ASP A 69 16.97 -38.35 -8.58
CA ASP A 69 17.69 -37.46 -7.64
C ASP A 69 18.11 -36.05 -8.13
N VAL A 70 17.88 -35.68 -9.39
CA VAL A 70 18.38 -34.39 -9.93
C VAL A 70 17.32 -33.27 -9.89
N VAL A 71 16.04 -33.61 -10.03
CA VAL A 71 14.96 -32.60 -10.03
C VAL A 71 14.60 -32.17 -8.61
N GLU A 72 14.63 -33.08 -7.64
CA GLU A 72 14.38 -32.76 -6.22
C GLU A 72 15.49 -31.86 -5.66
N LYS A 73 16.75 -32.11 -6.03
CA LYS A 73 17.89 -31.38 -5.48
C LYS A 73 17.88 -29.87 -5.75
N TRP A 74 17.61 -29.43 -6.97
CA TRP A 74 17.62 -27.99 -7.28
C TRP A 74 16.39 -27.26 -6.72
N TRP A 75 15.21 -27.90 -6.76
CA TRP A 75 13.98 -27.31 -6.23
C TRP A 75 14.09 -27.15 -4.71
N ASP A 76 14.61 -28.16 -4.02
CA ASP A 76 14.81 -28.10 -2.57
C ASP A 76 15.86 -27.06 -2.17
N GLU A 77 16.92 -26.89 -2.97
CA GLU A 77 17.97 -25.90 -2.71
C GLU A 77 17.53 -24.46 -3.01
N THR A 78 16.79 -24.23 -4.10
CA THR A 78 16.51 -22.88 -4.63
C THR A 78 15.11 -22.36 -4.33
N VAL A 79 14.15 -23.26 -4.07
CA VAL A 79 12.74 -22.91 -3.81
C VAL A 79 12.35 -23.25 -2.38
N VAL A 80 12.49 -24.51 -1.94
CA VAL A 80 12.07 -24.93 -0.58
C VAL A 80 12.96 -24.28 0.48
N GLY A 81 14.29 -24.42 0.35
CA GLY A 81 15.29 -23.76 1.19
C GLY A 81 15.75 -22.40 0.65
N GLY A 82 14.97 -21.81 -0.28
CA GLY A 82 15.19 -20.45 -0.77
C GLY A 82 14.73 -19.40 0.25
N ARG A 83 14.83 -18.12 -0.10
CA ARG A 83 14.34 -17.00 0.72
C ARG A 83 13.00 -16.52 0.20
N MET A 84 12.14 -16.00 1.09
CA MET A 84 10.78 -15.58 0.70
C MET A 84 10.74 -14.26 -0.07
N ARG A 85 11.73 -13.39 0.12
CA ARG A 85 11.70 -12.02 -0.37
C ARG A 85 12.81 -11.74 -1.38
N GLY A 86 12.44 -10.97 -2.41
CA GLY A 86 13.35 -10.41 -3.40
C GLY A 86 13.88 -9.03 -2.98
N TRP A 87 15.01 -8.65 -3.53
CA TRP A 87 15.74 -7.43 -3.20
C TRP A 87 15.36 -6.23 -4.05
N ILE A 88 14.50 -6.35 -5.07
CA ILE A 88 14.12 -5.21 -5.95
C ILE A 88 13.74 -3.97 -5.14
N TRP A 89 12.88 -4.12 -4.13
CA TRP A 89 12.41 -3.00 -3.32
C TRP A 89 13.42 -2.54 -2.26
N PRO A 90 13.94 -3.41 -1.35
CA PRO A 90 15.01 -3.02 -0.42
C PRO A 90 16.27 -2.46 -1.09
N GLY A 91 16.59 -2.96 -2.28
CA GLY A 91 17.77 -2.55 -3.05
C GLY A 91 17.76 -1.08 -3.44
N LEU A 92 16.58 -0.46 -3.60
CA LEU A 92 16.47 0.99 -3.77
C LEU A 92 16.96 1.72 -2.52
N PHE A 93 16.56 1.26 -1.33
CA PHE A 93 17.00 1.84 -0.06
C PHE A 93 18.47 1.52 0.25
N THR A 94 19.00 0.38 -0.18
CA THR A 94 20.45 0.10 -0.14
C THR A 94 21.22 1.18 -0.92
N GLY A 95 20.72 1.59 -2.08
CA GLY A 95 21.28 2.70 -2.85
C GLY A 95 21.23 4.03 -2.08
N VAL A 96 20.08 4.35 -1.48
CA VAL A 96 19.92 5.57 -0.66
C VAL A 96 20.90 5.59 0.51
N TYR A 97 20.97 4.52 1.30
CA TYR A 97 21.87 4.44 2.44
C TYR A 97 23.35 4.49 2.04
N LYS A 98 23.75 3.88 0.91
CA LYS A 98 25.13 4.01 0.39
C LYS A 98 25.47 5.45 0.00
N ILE A 99 24.52 6.18 -0.59
CA ILE A 99 24.72 7.60 -0.89
C ILE A 99 24.89 8.39 0.41
N LEU A 100 24.07 8.14 1.44
CA LEU A 100 24.21 8.81 2.73
C LEU A 100 25.55 8.49 3.40
N GLN A 101 25.93 7.21 3.46
CA GLN A 101 27.20 6.76 4.02
C GLN A 101 28.39 7.39 3.30
N SER A 102 28.40 7.39 1.97
CA SER A 102 29.50 8.00 1.19
C SER A 102 29.57 9.53 1.34
N ALA A 103 28.46 10.19 1.64
CA ALA A 103 28.38 11.62 1.91
C ALA A 103 28.64 12.00 3.38
N GLY A 104 28.74 11.02 4.29
CA GLY A 104 28.81 11.25 5.75
C GLY A 104 27.53 11.86 6.32
N LEU A 105 26.37 11.58 5.69
CA LEU A 105 25.04 12.08 6.08
C LEU A 105 24.15 10.95 6.65
N ASP A 106 24.74 9.82 7.00
CA ASP A 106 24.11 8.68 7.65
C ASP A 106 23.87 8.90 9.15
N GLN A 107 24.50 9.92 9.75
CA GLN A 107 24.28 10.33 11.13
C GLN A 107 23.12 11.34 11.24
N GLY A 108 22.08 10.97 11.98
CA GLY A 108 20.94 11.85 12.33
C GLY A 108 19.72 11.75 11.42
N VAL A 109 19.02 12.88 11.22
CA VAL A 109 17.68 12.92 10.62
C VAL A 109 17.66 12.49 9.14
N MET A 110 18.76 12.67 8.42
CA MET A 110 18.85 12.32 6.99
C MET A 110 18.71 10.82 6.75
N LEU A 111 19.15 9.98 7.69
CA LEU A 111 18.97 8.53 7.64
C LEU A 111 17.49 8.14 7.52
N THR A 112 16.64 8.79 8.31
CA THR A 112 15.19 8.53 8.34
C THR A 112 14.43 9.32 7.28
N LEU A 113 14.94 10.49 6.86
CA LEU A 113 14.26 11.36 5.89
C LEU A 113 14.48 10.94 4.44
N ALA A 114 15.69 10.52 4.06
CA ALA A 114 16.01 10.21 2.67
C ALA A 114 15.17 9.05 2.09
N PRO A 115 14.91 7.94 2.82
CA PRO A 115 13.99 6.89 2.35
C PRO A 115 12.58 7.42 2.02
N ARG A 116 12.09 8.45 2.75
CA ARG A 116 10.75 9.03 2.50
C ARG A 116 10.64 9.70 1.13
N ILE A 117 11.74 10.20 0.59
CA ILE A 117 11.77 10.81 -0.75
C ILE A 117 11.41 9.75 -1.81
N VAL A 118 11.86 8.50 -1.65
CA VAL A 118 11.48 7.39 -2.55
C VAL A 118 9.97 7.19 -2.51
N GLY A 119 9.37 7.20 -1.32
CA GLY A 119 7.92 7.11 -1.15
C GLY A 119 7.14 8.26 -1.81
N VAL A 120 7.61 9.50 -1.66
CA VAL A 120 7.03 10.67 -2.34
C VAL A 120 7.08 10.52 -3.86
N ILE A 121 8.18 10.00 -4.40
CA ILE A 121 8.32 9.75 -5.84
C ILE A 121 7.32 8.67 -6.30
N VAL A 122 7.23 7.56 -5.58
CA VAL A 122 6.29 6.47 -5.91
C VAL A 122 4.84 6.95 -5.86
N ALA A 123 4.46 7.69 -4.81
CA ALA A 123 3.11 8.24 -4.66
C ALA A 123 2.78 9.27 -5.75
N GLY A 124 3.70 10.22 -6.01
CA GLY A 124 3.52 11.25 -7.03
C GLY A 124 3.41 10.68 -8.46
N LEU A 125 4.21 9.66 -8.78
CA LEU A 125 4.08 8.93 -10.04
C LEU A 125 2.76 8.16 -10.11
N THR A 126 2.32 7.54 -9.02
CA THR A 126 1.03 6.83 -8.97
C THR A 126 -0.11 7.79 -9.28
N ASP A 127 -0.17 8.94 -8.61
CA ASP A 127 -1.18 9.99 -8.88
C ASP A 127 -1.16 10.47 -10.34
N TYR A 128 0.04 10.72 -10.88
CA TYR A 128 0.21 11.11 -12.27
C TYR A 128 -0.28 10.04 -13.24
N TYR A 129 0.05 8.76 -13.01
CA TYR A 129 -0.42 7.68 -13.86
C TYR A 129 -1.93 7.40 -13.67
N THR A 130 -2.53 7.72 -12.52
CA THR A 130 -3.99 7.69 -12.32
C THR A 130 -4.68 8.72 -13.21
N TYR A 131 -4.14 9.94 -13.26
CA TYR A 131 -4.56 10.99 -14.20
C TYR A 131 -4.45 10.49 -15.66
N ARG A 132 -3.31 9.90 -16.03
CA ARG A 132 -3.06 9.41 -17.40
C ARG A 132 -3.97 8.26 -17.79
N LEU A 133 -4.24 7.34 -16.85
CA LEU A 133 -5.14 6.20 -17.06
C LEU A 133 -6.57 6.69 -17.23
N SER A 134 -7.05 7.62 -16.39
CA SER A 134 -8.38 8.22 -16.56
C SER A 134 -8.54 8.86 -17.93
N SER A 135 -7.54 9.64 -18.37
CA SER A 135 -7.54 10.23 -19.71
C SER A 135 -7.65 9.19 -20.83
N LYS A 136 -6.97 8.05 -20.68
CA LYS A 136 -6.97 6.95 -21.65
C LYS A 136 -8.30 6.21 -21.69
N MET A 137 -8.87 5.96 -20.51
CA MET A 137 -10.06 5.14 -20.36
C MET A 137 -11.29 5.96 -20.69
N LEU A 138 -11.52 7.05 -19.93
CA LEU A 138 -12.77 7.79 -19.89
C LEU A 138 -12.79 9.05 -20.78
N GLY A 139 -11.63 9.64 -21.07
CA GLY A 139 -11.49 10.87 -21.86
C GLY A 139 -10.70 11.97 -21.15
N HIS A 140 -10.28 13.02 -21.85
CA HIS A 140 -9.45 14.08 -21.27
C HIS A 140 -10.14 14.84 -20.12
N GLY A 141 -11.46 15.04 -20.19
CA GLY A 141 -12.22 15.77 -19.16
C GLY A 141 -12.30 15.08 -17.80
N SER A 142 -12.12 13.75 -17.74
CA SER A 142 -12.15 12.97 -16.49
C SER A 142 -10.82 12.94 -15.75
N ALA A 143 -9.73 13.36 -16.39
CA ALA A 143 -8.38 13.25 -15.84
C ALA A 143 -8.16 14.11 -14.58
N PRO A 144 -8.64 15.38 -14.52
CA PRO A 144 -8.56 16.19 -13.30
C PRO A 144 -9.28 15.57 -12.10
N THR A 145 -10.47 15.02 -12.33
CA THR A 145 -11.28 14.33 -11.30
C THR A 145 -10.52 13.13 -10.74
N ALA A 146 -9.88 12.34 -11.60
CA ALA A 146 -9.09 11.18 -11.17
C ALA A 146 -7.87 11.59 -10.32
N LEU A 147 -7.19 12.68 -10.71
CA LEU A 147 -6.06 13.21 -9.94
C LEU A 147 -6.51 13.70 -8.57
N PHE A 148 -7.62 14.44 -8.52
CA PHE A 148 -8.22 14.90 -7.26
C PHE A 148 -8.55 13.72 -6.35
N LEU A 149 -9.24 12.70 -6.86
CA LEU A 149 -9.58 11.49 -6.10
C LEU A 149 -8.34 10.75 -5.57
N SER A 150 -7.27 10.67 -6.35
CA SER A 150 -6.03 10.00 -5.93
C SER A 150 -5.31 10.77 -4.83
N LEU A 151 -5.27 12.10 -4.94
CA LEU A 151 -4.64 12.99 -3.95
C LEU A 151 -5.41 13.04 -2.62
N THR A 152 -6.75 13.02 -2.67
CA THR A 152 -7.62 13.08 -1.48
C THR A 152 -7.98 11.70 -0.92
N SER A 153 -7.60 10.60 -1.58
CA SER A 153 -7.82 9.26 -1.05
C SER A 153 -7.00 9.08 0.24
N LEU A 154 -7.70 8.90 1.37
CA LEU A 154 -7.10 8.66 2.69
C LEU A 154 -6.08 7.53 2.64
N PHE A 155 -6.44 6.45 1.95
CA PHE A 155 -5.65 5.24 1.84
C PHE A 155 -4.35 5.48 1.04
N ASN A 156 -4.44 6.12 -0.13
CA ASN A 156 -3.26 6.50 -0.91
C ASN A 156 -2.39 7.50 -0.17
N ALA A 157 -3.00 8.47 0.53
CA ALA A 157 -2.26 9.44 1.33
C ALA A 157 -1.51 8.76 2.47
N HIS A 158 -2.13 7.87 3.22
CA HIS A 158 -1.48 7.24 4.35
C HIS A 158 -0.41 6.20 3.96
N LEU A 159 -0.62 5.44 2.89
CA LEU A 159 0.16 4.21 2.65
C LEU A 159 1.13 4.27 1.46
N LEU A 160 0.77 4.89 0.33
CA LEU A 160 1.67 4.94 -0.85
C LEU A 160 3.06 5.51 -0.53
N PRO A 161 3.21 6.55 0.30
CA PRO A 161 4.51 7.15 0.60
C PRO A 161 5.33 6.35 1.61
N ARG A 162 4.76 5.32 2.25
CA ARG A 162 5.48 4.45 3.18
C ARG A 162 6.31 3.42 2.41
N ALA A 163 7.32 2.88 3.06
CA ALA A 163 8.24 1.90 2.50
C ALA A 163 7.64 0.49 2.34
N LEU A 164 6.34 0.39 2.10
CA LEU A 164 5.63 -0.87 1.88
C LEU A 164 5.90 -1.41 0.47
N SER A 165 6.08 -2.72 0.35
CA SER A 165 6.22 -3.38 -0.96
C SER A 165 4.96 -3.31 -1.84
N THR A 166 3.79 -2.99 -1.26
CA THR A 166 2.56 -2.68 -2.02
C THR A 166 2.62 -1.36 -2.77
N SER A 167 3.44 -0.40 -2.31
CA SER A 167 3.59 0.90 -2.95
C SER A 167 4.18 0.81 -4.36
N PRO A 168 5.36 0.18 -4.59
CA PRO A 168 5.87 -0.04 -5.93
C PRO A 168 4.99 -1.00 -6.75
N GLU A 169 4.37 -2.01 -6.14
CA GLU A 169 3.43 -2.90 -6.83
C GLU A 169 2.25 -2.12 -7.42
N THR A 170 1.71 -1.17 -6.66
CA THR A 170 0.60 -0.30 -7.09
C THR A 170 1.02 0.61 -8.25
N LEU A 171 2.18 1.26 -8.15
CA LEU A 171 2.71 2.09 -9.22
C LEU A 171 2.95 1.28 -10.50
N LEU A 172 3.66 0.16 -10.39
CA LEU A 172 4.04 -0.67 -11.53
C LEU A 172 2.81 -1.29 -12.20
N THR A 173 1.83 -1.76 -11.41
CA THR A 173 0.56 -2.27 -11.92
C THR A 173 -0.20 -1.19 -12.67
N LEU A 174 -0.29 0.02 -12.13
CA LEU A 174 -0.96 1.14 -12.77
C LEU A 174 -0.27 1.57 -14.09
N MET A 175 1.06 1.71 -14.08
CA MET A 175 1.82 2.00 -15.30
C MET A 175 1.63 0.89 -16.35
N ALA A 176 1.63 -0.37 -15.92
CA ALA A 176 1.40 -1.50 -16.80
C ALA A 176 0.01 -1.44 -17.42
N ILE A 177 -1.06 -1.15 -16.65
CA ILE A 177 -2.43 -0.99 -17.17
C ILE A 177 -2.47 0.16 -18.19
N TYR A 178 -1.80 1.27 -17.90
CA TYR A 178 -1.76 2.43 -18.81
C TYR A 178 -1.14 2.08 -20.18
N TYR A 179 -0.09 1.26 -20.23
CA TYR A 179 0.53 0.84 -21.50
C TYR A 179 -0.15 -0.39 -22.14
N PHE A 180 -1.04 -1.08 -21.42
CA PHE A 180 -1.76 -2.26 -21.90
C PHE A 180 -2.78 -1.90 -22.99
N PRO A 181 -2.93 -2.70 -24.06
CA PRO A 181 -3.86 -2.42 -25.18
C PRO A 181 -5.34 -2.66 -24.83
N LEU A 182 -5.89 -1.75 -24.01
CA LEU A 182 -7.31 -1.66 -23.71
C LEU A 182 -8.08 -0.98 -24.85
N PRO A 183 -9.36 -1.32 -25.09
CA PRO A 183 -10.19 -0.62 -26.06
C PRO A 183 -10.22 0.89 -25.76
N HIS A 184 -10.09 1.70 -26.80
CA HIS A 184 -10.24 3.15 -26.68
C HIS A 184 -11.71 3.54 -26.47
N PRO A 185 -11.99 4.64 -25.76
CA PRO A 185 -13.34 5.19 -25.68
C PRO A 185 -13.84 5.54 -27.08
N VAL A 186 -15.06 5.16 -27.41
CA VAL A 186 -15.67 5.45 -28.72
C VAL A 186 -15.98 6.96 -28.76
N PRO A 187 -15.44 7.72 -29.72
CA PRO A 187 -15.88 9.10 -29.95
C PRO A 187 -17.31 9.05 -30.45
N THR A 188 -18.24 9.62 -29.70
CA THR A 188 -19.60 9.91 -30.17
C THR A 188 -19.49 10.81 -31.39
N HIS A 189 -20.25 10.55 -32.45
CA HIS A 189 -20.10 11.24 -33.73
C HIS A 189 -20.16 12.76 -33.54
N ILE A 190 -19.21 13.50 -34.12
CA ILE A 190 -19.19 14.97 -34.13
C ILE A 190 -20.52 15.55 -34.69
N GLU A 191 -21.23 14.79 -35.52
CA GLU A 191 -22.60 15.10 -35.98
C GLU A 191 -23.62 15.24 -34.84
N ASP A 192 -23.49 14.43 -33.77
CA ASP A 192 -24.36 14.49 -32.58
C ASP A 192 -24.01 15.69 -31.70
N LEU A 193 -22.71 16.01 -31.58
CA LEU A 193 -22.25 17.28 -30.99
C LEU A 193 -22.74 18.49 -31.80
N LYS A 194 -22.80 18.42 -33.13
CA LYS A 194 -23.40 19.47 -33.98
C LYS A 194 -24.93 19.49 -33.93
N ARG A 195 -25.59 18.42 -33.49
CA ARG A 195 -27.03 18.39 -33.20
C ARG A 195 -27.35 18.94 -31.80
N GLY A 196 -26.55 18.63 -30.78
CA GLY A 196 -26.68 19.18 -29.43
C GLY A 196 -26.15 20.62 -29.31
N ALA A 197 -25.05 20.96 -29.99
CA ALA A 197 -24.52 22.32 -30.12
C ALA A 197 -25.17 23.11 -31.27
N ARG A 198 -26.28 22.62 -31.85
CA ARG A 198 -27.15 23.44 -32.68
C ARG A 198 -27.93 24.41 -31.78
N LEU A 199 -27.19 25.31 -31.11
CA LEU A 199 -27.69 26.54 -30.55
C LEU A 199 -28.12 27.43 -31.73
N ILE A 200 -29.28 27.15 -32.30
CA ILE A 200 -30.01 28.14 -33.09
C ILE A 200 -30.96 28.80 -32.11
N PRO A 201 -30.76 30.08 -31.74
CA PRO A 201 -31.73 30.77 -30.91
C PRO A 201 -33.04 30.83 -31.69
N VAL A 202 -34.10 30.24 -31.15
CA VAL A 202 -35.44 30.26 -31.77
C VAL A 202 -35.97 31.70 -31.90
N GLY A 203 -35.40 32.66 -31.14
CA GLY A 203 -35.79 34.08 -31.14
C GLY A 203 -35.01 35.05 -32.04
N ASN A 204 -33.90 34.64 -32.69
CA ASN A 204 -33.02 35.59 -33.41
C ASN A 204 -32.89 35.30 -34.91
N ARG A 205 -34.00 34.91 -35.56
CA ARG A 205 -34.14 35.25 -36.99
C ARG A 205 -34.46 36.73 -37.11
N GLY A 206 -33.42 37.58 -37.21
CA GLY A 206 -33.55 38.94 -37.75
C GLY A 206 -33.25 40.15 -36.85
N LYS A 207 -32.59 40.01 -35.69
CA LYS A 207 -32.17 41.16 -34.85
C LYS A 207 -30.66 41.43 -34.90
N SER A 208 -30.26 42.68 -34.69
CA SER A 208 -28.85 43.12 -34.84
C SER A 208 -28.03 42.96 -33.56
N ALA A 209 -26.72 42.75 -33.71
CA ALA A 209 -25.81 42.36 -32.63
C ALA A 209 -25.74 43.35 -31.45
N LYS A 210 -26.06 44.63 -31.66
CA LYS A 210 -26.01 45.67 -30.62
C LYS A 210 -27.19 45.64 -29.65
N GLU A 211 -28.35 45.14 -30.11
CA GLU A 211 -29.57 45.02 -29.29
C GLU A 211 -29.55 43.78 -28.39
N ALA A 212 -28.66 42.82 -28.68
CA ALA A 212 -28.46 41.63 -27.85
C ALA A 212 -27.57 41.91 -26.63
N GLU A 213 -26.66 42.88 -26.75
CA GLU A 213 -25.63 43.19 -25.74
C GLU A 213 -26.17 44.15 -24.64
N GLU A 214 -27.04 45.10 -24.99
CA GLU A 214 -27.67 46.01 -24.02
C GLU A 214 -28.72 45.32 -23.13
N ALA A 215 -29.40 44.28 -23.64
CA ALA A 215 -30.28 43.42 -22.83
C ALA A 215 -29.50 42.50 -21.87
N GLU A 216 -28.20 42.25 -22.15
CA GLU A 216 -27.33 41.36 -21.39
C GLU A 216 -26.84 41.99 -20.08
N MET A 217 -26.74 43.33 -20.00
CA MET A 217 -26.32 44.04 -18.79
C MET A 217 -27.46 44.36 -17.81
N GLU A 218 -28.73 44.36 -18.23
CA GLU A 218 -29.89 44.61 -17.35
C GLU A 218 -30.36 43.33 -16.60
N ILE A 219 -29.96 42.14 -17.06
CA ILE A 219 -30.33 40.83 -16.47
C ILE A 219 -29.46 40.44 -15.25
N LEU A 220 -28.35 41.14 -14.97
CA LEU A 220 -27.43 40.81 -13.86
C LEU A 220 -27.93 41.19 -12.44
N GLY A 221 -29.22 41.51 -12.29
CA GLY A 221 -29.91 41.66 -11.01
C GLY A 221 -30.72 40.43 -10.58
N VAL A 222 -30.14 39.22 -10.53
CA VAL A 222 -30.89 37.99 -10.18
C VAL A 222 -30.16 37.12 -9.14
N GLU A 223 -30.90 36.78 -8.08
CA GLU A 223 -30.55 35.85 -7.00
C GLU A 223 -30.39 34.39 -7.50
N ASP A 224 -29.56 33.62 -6.81
CA ASP A 224 -29.01 32.29 -7.17
C ASP A 224 -30.06 31.13 -7.12
N SER A 225 -31.32 31.39 -7.50
CA SER A 225 -32.40 30.39 -7.56
C SER A 225 -33.20 30.50 -8.86
N ASP A 226 -32.70 29.89 -9.93
CA ASP A 226 -33.47 28.94 -10.75
C ASP A 226 -32.76 28.63 -12.06
N ALA A 227 -32.83 27.35 -12.41
CA ALA A 227 -32.37 26.81 -13.67
C ALA A 227 -33.17 27.43 -14.82
N THR A 228 -32.49 28.05 -15.80
CA THR A 228 -32.81 28.07 -17.24
C THR A 228 -32.09 29.23 -17.92
N PHE A 229 -30.81 29.05 -18.28
CA PHE A 229 -30.12 29.99 -19.17
C PHE A 229 -29.32 29.23 -20.22
N TRP A 230 -29.91 29.15 -21.42
CA TRP A 230 -29.40 28.54 -22.66
C TRP A 230 -29.07 27.04 -22.59
N GLY A 231 -29.06 26.35 -23.73
CA GLY A 231 -28.83 24.89 -23.87
C GLY A 231 -27.49 24.34 -23.33
N VAL A 232 -26.80 25.08 -22.46
CA VAL A 232 -25.68 24.62 -21.64
C VAL A 232 -26.09 23.42 -20.76
N ASN A 233 -27.34 23.38 -20.27
CA ASN A 233 -27.87 22.22 -19.53
C ASN A 233 -28.18 21.01 -20.43
N GLU A 234 -28.18 21.17 -21.75
CA GLU A 234 -28.41 20.08 -22.73
C GLU A 234 -27.09 19.54 -23.31
N LEU A 235 -25.94 20.05 -22.85
CA LEU A 235 -24.63 19.54 -23.25
C LEU A 235 -24.39 18.16 -22.62
N ASP A 236 -24.13 17.16 -23.46
CA ASP A 236 -23.66 15.87 -23.00
C ASP A 236 -22.18 15.97 -22.61
N TYR A 237 -21.93 16.16 -21.31
CA TYR A 237 -20.58 16.32 -20.78
C TYR A 237 -19.72 15.08 -20.94
N VAL A 238 -20.31 13.88 -20.99
CA VAL A 238 -19.57 12.65 -21.30
C VAL A 238 -18.96 12.75 -22.70
N VAL A 239 -19.69 13.33 -23.64
CA VAL A 239 -19.22 13.57 -25.00
C VAL A 239 -18.15 14.67 -25.03
N MET A 240 -18.35 15.76 -24.29
CA MET A 240 -17.36 16.84 -24.18
C MET A 240 -16.04 16.36 -23.56
N ASP A 241 -16.12 15.51 -22.53
CA ASP A 241 -14.96 14.96 -21.83
C ASP A 241 -14.12 14.04 -22.75
N ARG A 242 -14.74 13.43 -23.76
CA ARG A 242 -14.07 12.62 -24.78
C ARG A 242 -13.45 13.45 -25.89
N THR A 243 -14.03 14.60 -26.23
CA THR A 243 -13.44 15.50 -27.21
C THR A 243 -12.24 16.22 -26.61
N GLY A 244 -11.05 15.98 -27.15
CA GLY A 244 -9.87 16.77 -26.80
C GLY A 244 -10.15 18.26 -27.07
N PRO A 245 -9.65 19.18 -26.23
CA PRO A 245 -9.79 20.61 -26.50
C PRO A 245 -9.24 20.93 -27.89
N ALA A 246 -9.98 21.70 -28.68
CA ALA A 246 -9.61 22.07 -30.05
C ALA A 246 -8.22 22.72 -30.16
N VAL A 247 -7.72 23.25 -29.03
CA VAL A 247 -6.45 23.98 -28.89
C VAL A 247 -5.28 23.05 -28.50
N GLU A 248 -5.52 21.86 -27.95
CA GLU A 248 -4.44 21.00 -27.43
C GLU A 248 -4.34 19.67 -28.21
N ARG A 249 -3.36 19.57 -29.13
CA ARG A 249 -3.04 18.35 -29.88
C ARG A 249 -2.01 17.46 -29.14
N TRP A 250 -2.28 16.95 -27.94
CA TRP A 250 -1.30 16.11 -27.21
C TRP A 250 -1.89 15.15 -26.18
N PRO A 251 -1.27 13.97 -25.94
CA PRO A 251 -0.79 12.99 -26.90
C PRO A 251 -1.82 11.89 -27.14
N VAL A 252 -1.84 11.37 -28.36
CA VAL A 252 -2.44 10.06 -28.70
C VAL A 252 -1.87 9.01 -27.74
N HIS A 253 -2.73 8.36 -26.96
CA HIS A 253 -2.34 7.26 -26.07
C HIS A 253 -1.57 6.21 -26.88
N LYS A 254 -0.37 5.83 -26.43
CA LYS A 254 0.46 4.83 -27.12
C LYS A 254 0.53 3.56 -26.30
N ASP A 255 -0.16 2.54 -26.80
CA ASP A 255 -0.05 1.19 -26.28
C ASP A 255 1.35 0.65 -26.53
N ARG A 256 1.92 0.00 -25.51
CA ARG A 256 3.25 -0.62 -25.56
C ARG A 256 3.20 -1.93 -24.80
N LEU A 257 2.80 -3.00 -25.50
CA LEU A 257 2.57 -4.30 -24.88
C LEU A 257 3.81 -4.83 -24.14
N ALA A 258 4.99 -4.81 -24.76
CA ALA A 258 6.22 -5.31 -24.12
C ALA A 258 6.56 -4.54 -22.83
N LEU A 259 6.41 -3.22 -22.85
CA LEU A 259 6.60 -2.38 -21.66
C LEU A 259 5.55 -2.67 -20.58
N SER A 260 4.29 -2.81 -20.96
CA SER A 260 3.20 -3.17 -20.05
C SER A 260 3.48 -4.49 -19.33
N ILE A 261 3.87 -5.52 -20.09
CA ILE A 261 4.15 -6.84 -19.53
C ILE A 261 5.43 -6.84 -18.70
N GLY A 262 6.47 -6.10 -19.11
CA GLY A 262 7.67 -5.95 -18.32
C GLY A 262 7.40 -5.29 -16.96
N LEU A 263 6.58 -4.25 -16.92
CA LEU A 263 6.16 -3.59 -15.67
C LEU A 263 5.28 -4.50 -14.80
N ALA A 264 4.35 -5.24 -15.41
CA ALA A 264 3.53 -6.22 -14.72
C ALA A 264 4.36 -7.36 -14.13
N ALA A 265 5.34 -7.88 -14.88
CA ALA A 265 6.28 -8.90 -14.43
C ALA A 265 7.13 -8.40 -13.25
N LEU A 266 7.60 -7.15 -13.32
CA LEU A 266 8.36 -6.53 -12.23
C LEU A 266 7.49 -6.39 -10.97
N ALA A 267 6.22 -5.98 -11.11
CA ALA A 267 5.27 -5.94 -10.01
C ALA A 267 5.09 -7.33 -9.36
N ILE A 268 4.91 -8.38 -10.17
CA ILE A 268 4.77 -9.77 -9.71
C ILE A 268 6.03 -10.26 -9.00
N CYS A 269 7.22 -9.85 -9.43
CA CYS A 269 8.48 -10.20 -8.76
C CYS A 269 8.63 -9.52 -7.40
N VAL A 270 8.08 -8.32 -7.23
CA VAL A 270 8.03 -7.64 -5.91
C VAL A 270 6.98 -8.30 -5.02
N ARG A 271 5.77 -8.53 -5.55
CA ARG A 271 4.66 -9.20 -4.86
C ARG A 271 3.76 -9.94 -5.85
N PRO A 272 3.37 -11.20 -5.60
CA PRO A 272 2.54 -11.97 -6.52
C PRO A 272 1.04 -11.68 -6.47
N THR A 273 0.58 -10.67 -5.72
CA THR A 273 -0.86 -10.48 -5.44
C THR A 273 -1.68 -10.22 -6.70
N MET A 274 -1.08 -9.55 -7.69
CA MET A 274 -1.73 -9.19 -8.95
C MET A 274 -1.64 -10.27 -10.05
N LEU A 275 -1.17 -11.47 -9.73
CA LEU A 275 -1.04 -12.56 -10.71
C LEU A 275 -2.39 -12.93 -11.36
N SER A 276 -3.48 -13.01 -10.58
CA SER A 276 -4.82 -13.33 -11.08
C SER A 276 -5.35 -12.26 -12.04
N PHE A 277 -5.10 -10.98 -11.71
CA PHE A 277 -5.51 -9.83 -12.53
C PHE A 277 -4.84 -9.85 -13.91
N TRP A 278 -3.51 -10.02 -13.93
CA TRP A 278 -2.73 -10.06 -15.17
C TRP A 278 -3.05 -11.30 -16.00
N THR A 279 -3.33 -12.43 -15.37
CA THR A 279 -3.79 -13.65 -16.05
C THR A 279 -5.10 -13.38 -16.79
N PHE A 280 -6.08 -12.76 -16.13
CA PHE A 280 -7.36 -12.42 -16.76
C PHE A 280 -7.18 -11.47 -17.95
N LEU A 281 -6.43 -10.38 -17.78
CA LEU A 281 -6.19 -9.40 -18.85
C LEU A 281 -5.43 -10.03 -20.03
N GLY A 282 -4.44 -10.87 -19.75
CA GLY A 282 -3.67 -11.60 -20.76
C GLY A 282 -4.57 -12.51 -21.61
N ILE A 283 -5.40 -13.34 -20.97
CA ILE A 283 -6.37 -14.21 -21.65
C ILE A 283 -7.36 -13.38 -22.47
N ASN A 284 -7.90 -12.30 -21.90
CA ASN A 284 -8.81 -11.41 -22.60
C ASN A 284 -8.18 -10.79 -23.86
N LEU A 285 -6.92 -10.35 -23.78
CA LEU A 285 -6.19 -9.80 -24.92
C LEU A 285 -5.91 -10.85 -26.00
N LEU A 286 -5.51 -12.06 -25.62
CA LEU A 286 -5.32 -13.16 -26.56
C LEU A 286 -6.61 -13.48 -27.29
N TYR A 287 -7.73 -13.56 -26.57
CA TYR A 287 -9.05 -13.79 -27.14
C TYR A 287 -9.46 -12.67 -28.12
N ARG A 288 -9.32 -11.40 -27.73
CA ARG A 288 -9.63 -10.25 -28.59
C ARG A 288 -8.74 -10.19 -29.83
N SER A 289 -7.45 -10.48 -29.68
CA SER A 289 -6.49 -10.54 -30.79
C SER A 289 -6.85 -11.67 -31.78
N PHE A 290 -7.18 -12.86 -31.26
CA PHE A 290 -7.63 -13.98 -32.06
C PHE A 290 -8.90 -13.66 -32.86
N ARG A 291 -9.91 -13.08 -32.20
CA ARG A 291 -11.21 -12.75 -32.81
C ARG A 291 -11.12 -11.63 -33.84
N SER A 292 -10.25 -10.64 -33.65
CA SER A 292 -10.15 -9.47 -34.53
C SER A 292 -9.16 -9.64 -35.68
N LYS A 293 -8.01 -10.29 -35.44
CA LYS A 293 -6.87 -10.37 -36.38
C LYS A 293 -6.42 -11.80 -36.69
N GLY A 294 -7.03 -12.81 -36.08
CA GLY A 294 -6.72 -14.23 -36.31
C GLY A 294 -5.60 -14.79 -35.43
N LEU A 295 -5.25 -16.06 -35.68
CA LEU A 295 -4.33 -16.87 -34.86
C LEU A 295 -2.92 -16.29 -34.79
N LEU A 296 -2.37 -15.82 -35.92
CA LEU A 296 -1.00 -15.31 -35.96
C LEU A 296 -0.79 -14.14 -35.00
N SER A 297 -1.74 -13.21 -34.94
CA SER A 297 -1.70 -12.07 -34.01
C SER A 297 -1.74 -12.52 -32.56
N ALA A 298 -2.58 -13.52 -32.22
CA ALA A 298 -2.64 -14.08 -30.88
C ALA A 298 -1.32 -14.76 -30.48
N VAL A 299 -0.70 -15.51 -31.38
CA VAL A 299 0.63 -16.11 -31.15
C VAL A 299 1.70 -15.04 -30.96
N THR A 300 1.71 -13.97 -31.77
CA THR A 300 2.65 -12.84 -31.58
C THR A 300 2.49 -12.18 -30.21
N VAL A 301 1.25 -11.94 -29.77
CA VAL A 301 0.97 -11.41 -28.43
C VAL A 301 1.51 -12.34 -27.34
N ALA A 302 1.27 -13.65 -27.47
CA ALA A 302 1.76 -14.65 -26.50
C ALA A 302 3.29 -14.70 -26.45
N VAL A 303 3.98 -14.66 -27.60
CA VAL A 303 5.45 -14.67 -27.67
C VAL A 303 6.03 -13.40 -27.06
N VAL A 304 5.48 -12.22 -27.39
CA VAL A 304 5.92 -10.95 -26.80
C VAL A 304 5.71 -10.97 -25.29
N ALA A 305 4.58 -11.50 -24.82
CA ALA A 305 4.30 -11.64 -23.40
C ALA A 305 5.32 -12.53 -22.70
N PHE A 306 5.56 -13.72 -23.25
CA PHE A 306 6.49 -14.69 -22.70
C PHE A 306 7.92 -14.13 -22.63
N LEU A 307 8.44 -13.56 -23.72
CA LEU A 307 9.78 -12.99 -23.75
C LEU A 307 9.95 -11.80 -22.80
N SER A 308 8.94 -10.93 -22.71
CA SER A 308 8.96 -9.78 -21.79
C SER A 308 8.94 -10.22 -20.32
N PHE A 309 8.12 -11.23 -19.99
CA PHE A 309 8.07 -11.78 -18.64
C PHE A 309 9.38 -12.48 -18.25
N ILE A 310 9.88 -13.39 -19.10
CA ILE A 310 11.11 -14.14 -18.82
C ILE A 310 12.33 -13.23 -18.70
N SER A 311 12.44 -12.20 -19.55
CA SER A 311 13.55 -11.25 -19.45
C SER A 311 13.55 -10.48 -18.13
N VAL A 312 12.39 -10.00 -17.66
CA VAL A 312 12.29 -9.32 -16.37
C VAL A 312 12.49 -10.28 -15.19
N PHE A 313 11.93 -11.48 -15.25
CA PHE A 313 12.12 -12.50 -14.21
C PHE A 313 13.60 -12.89 -14.08
N ALA A 314 14.30 -13.08 -15.20
CA ALA A 314 15.73 -13.35 -15.22
C ALA A 314 16.54 -12.17 -14.67
N ALA A 315 16.18 -10.93 -15.02
CA ALA A 315 16.83 -9.73 -14.48
C ALA A 315 16.60 -9.58 -12.96
N SER A 316 15.39 -9.84 -12.47
CA SER A 316 15.08 -9.87 -11.04
C SER A 316 15.93 -10.91 -10.31
N THR A 317 15.95 -12.14 -10.82
CA THR A 317 16.74 -13.24 -10.24
C THR A 317 18.23 -12.90 -10.23
N GLY A 318 18.73 -12.29 -11.32
CA GLY A 318 20.12 -11.84 -11.41
C GLY A 318 20.45 -10.74 -10.39
N PHE A 319 19.50 -9.84 -10.12
CA PHE A 319 19.66 -8.82 -9.08
C PHE A 319 19.65 -9.43 -7.67
N ASP A 320 18.75 -10.37 -7.40
CA ASP A 320 18.71 -11.11 -6.13
C ASP A 320 20.02 -11.89 -5.89
N TYR A 321 20.55 -12.52 -6.93
CA TYR A 321 21.86 -13.18 -6.90
C TYR A 321 23.00 -12.19 -6.60
N TYR A 322 23.00 -11.01 -7.24
CA TYR A 322 24.00 -9.97 -6.95
C TYR A 322 23.94 -9.50 -5.49
N MET A 323 22.75 -9.37 -4.92
CA MET A 323 22.57 -8.88 -3.56
C MET A 323 22.90 -9.94 -2.50
N THR A 324 22.68 -11.23 -2.78
CA THR A 324 22.82 -12.30 -1.78
C THR A 324 24.00 -13.24 -2.01
N GLY A 325 24.54 -13.31 -3.22
CA GLY A 325 25.55 -14.29 -3.64
C GLY A 325 24.98 -15.71 -3.84
N ARG A 326 23.68 -15.91 -3.66
CA ARG A 326 23.00 -17.21 -3.74
C ARG A 326 21.89 -17.18 -4.79
N LEU A 327 21.76 -18.25 -5.57
CA LEU A 327 20.65 -18.40 -6.50
C LEU A 327 19.43 -18.95 -5.76
N TYR A 328 18.33 -18.21 -5.82
CA TYR A 328 17.03 -18.63 -5.31
C TYR A 328 15.92 -17.89 -6.08
N PHE A 329 14.67 -18.36 -5.96
CA PHE A 329 13.54 -17.80 -6.69
C PHE A 329 12.45 -17.31 -5.73
N PRO A 330 12.49 -16.05 -5.25
CA PRO A 330 11.59 -15.57 -4.21
C PRO A 330 10.11 -15.76 -4.55
N LEU A 331 9.72 -15.51 -5.81
CA LEU A 331 8.35 -15.73 -6.29
C LEU A 331 7.90 -17.18 -6.11
N LEU A 332 8.75 -18.15 -6.45
CA LEU A 332 8.42 -19.57 -6.34
C LEU A 332 8.42 -20.02 -4.89
N THR A 333 9.38 -19.54 -4.09
CA THR A 333 9.43 -19.80 -2.64
C THR A 333 8.18 -19.27 -1.95
N PHE A 334 7.77 -18.04 -2.26
CA PHE A 334 6.56 -17.43 -1.70
C PHE A 334 5.32 -18.27 -2.04
N ILE A 335 5.16 -18.68 -3.31
CA ILE A 335 4.04 -19.52 -3.74
C ILE A 335 4.07 -20.86 -3.00
N HIS A 336 5.23 -21.50 -2.92
CA HIS A 336 5.34 -22.80 -2.24
C HIS A 336 4.94 -22.71 -0.77
N GLN A 337 5.46 -21.72 -0.05
CA GLN A 337 5.28 -21.59 1.38
C GLN A 337 3.88 -21.08 1.76
N ASN A 338 3.30 -20.15 0.99
CA ASN A 338 1.99 -19.57 1.32
C ASN A 338 0.81 -20.31 0.70
N LEU A 339 0.93 -20.85 -0.53
CA LEU A 339 -0.19 -21.55 -1.18
C LEU A 339 -0.18 -23.06 -0.89
N PHE A 340 0.97 -23.71 -0.78
CA PHE A 340 1.02 -25.16 -0.53
C PHE A 340 1.18 -25.51 0.95
N LEU A 341 1.96 -24.74 1.71
CA LEU A 341 2.20 -24.99 3.14
C LEU A 341 1.31 -24.15 4.07
N ASP A 342 0.49 -23.25 3.53
CA ASP A 342 -0.48 -22.42 4.24
C ASP A 342 0.08 -21.65 5.45
N ILE A 343 1.34 -21.22 5.38
CA ILE A 343 2.01 -20.48 6.46
C ILE A 343 1.28 -19.15 6.74
N SER A 344 0.70 -18.52 5.72
CA SER A 344 -0.02 -17.26 5.89
C SER A 344 -1.20 -17.33 6.88
N SER A 345 -1.81 -18.50 7.06
CA SER A 345 -2.92 -18.69 8.02
C SER A 345 -2.49 -18.56 9.49
N PHE A 346 -1.18 -18.64 9.76
CA PHE A 346 -0.57 -18.41 11.07
C PHE A 346 -0.85 -16.98 11.58
N TYR A 347 -0.84 -16.00 10.69
CA TYR A 347 -1.11 -14.59 11.01
C TYR A 347 -2.62 -14.27 11.08
N GLY A 348 -3.45 -15.29 11.25
CA GLY A 348 -4.90 -15.19 11.36
C GLY A 348 -5.65 -15.63 10.10
N ARG A 349 -6.93 -15.92 10.27
CA ARG A 349 -7.84 -16.35 9.19
C ARG A 349 -8.91 -15.31 8.95
N THR A 350 -9.25 -15.13 7.68
CA THR A 350 -10.29 -14.17 7.25
C THR A 350 -11.50 -14.86 6.65
N THR A 351 -12.64 -14.17 6.66
CA THR A 351 -13.85 -14.66 5.98
C THR A 351 -13.75 -14.43 4.47
N PRO A 352 -14.40 -15.25 3.62
CA PRO A 352 -14.39 -15.05 2.17
C PRO A 352 -14.94 -13.69 1.72
N LEU A 353 -15.79 -13.06 2.52
CA LEU A 353 -16.38 -11.74 2.25
C LEU A 353 -15.50 -10.57 2.71
N TYR A 354 -14.33 -10.83 3.30
CA TYR A 354 -13.44 -9.82 3.87
C TYR A 354 -13.14 -8.66 2.91
N HIS A 355 -12.83 -8.96 1.65
CA HIS A 355 -12.55 -7.92 0.66
C HIS A 355 -13.76 -7.04 0.34
N LEU A 356 -14.97 -7.61 0.36
CA LEU A 356 -16.20 -6.88 0.08
C LEU A 356 -16.65 -6.03 1.27
N THR A 357 -16.52 -6.55 2.50
CA THR A 357 -17.04 -5.90 3.71
C THR A 357 -16.03 -4.99 4.40
N GLN A 358 -14.73 -5.22 4.21
CA GLN A 358 -13.67 -4.44 4.86
C GLN A 358 -12.76 -3.73 3.85
N SER A 359 -12.12 -4.48 2.94
CA SER A 359 -11.10 -3.87 2.06
C SER A 359 -11.67 -2.79 1.14
N LEU A 360 -12.74 -3.09 0.40
CA LEU A 360 -13.35 -2.12 -0.52
C LEU A 360 -13.90 -0.88 0.20
N PRO A 361 -14.71 -1.00 1.28
CA PRO A 361 -15.18 0.17 2.02
C PRO A 361 -14.06 1.05 2.56
N LEU A 362 -12.98 0.46 3.10
CA LEU A 362 -11.84 1.19 3.64
C LEU A 362 -11.09 1.95 2.53
N MET A 363 -10.76 1.26 1.44
CA MET A 363 -9.96 1.83 0.35
C MET A 363 -10.74 2.89 -0.45
N LEU A 364 -12.05 2.70 -0.57
CA LEU A 364 -12.94 3.60 -1.32
C LEU A 364 -13.64 4.60 -0.41
N PHE A 365 -13.24 4.72 0.86
CA PHE A 365 -13.73 5.80 1.70
C PHE A 365 -13.31 7.17 1.15
N PRO A 366 -14.21 8.16 1.02
CA PRO A 366 -15.65 8.15 1.30
C PRO A 366 -16.53 7.91 0.05
N ILE A 367 -15.94 7.55 -1.10
CA ILE A 367 -16.59 7.52 -2.41
C ILE A 367 -17.35 6.23 -2.76
N TRP A 368 -17.40 5.25 -1.86
CA TRP A 368 -17.94 3.90 -2.13
C TRP A 368 -19.34 3.89 -2.77
N ILE A 369 -20.24 4.82 -2.42
CA ILE A 369 -21.59 4.91 -3.01
C ILE A 369 -21.53 5.31 -4.50
N TRP A 370 -20.72 6.30 -4.84
CA TRP A 370 -20.57 6.76 -6.23
C TRP A 370 -19.78 5.74 -7.06
N TRP A 371 -18.79 5.11 -6.46
CA TRP A 371 -18.06 3.99 -7.03
C TRP A 371 -19.00 2.83 -7.37
N ALA A 372 -19.84 2.39 -6.42
CA ALA A 372 -20.70 1.21 -6.59
C ALA A 372 -21.65 1.36 -7.79
N LYS A 373 -22.20 2.56 -8.00
CA LYS A 373 -23.08 2.85 -9.16
C LYS A 373 -22.34 2.71 -10.49
N GLY A 374 -21.16 3.32 -10.63
CA GLY A 374 -20.39 3.25 -11.86
C GLY A 374 -19.76 1.87 -12.09
N PHE A 375 -19.31 1.19 -11.03
CA PHE A 375 -18.78 -0.17 -11.11
C PHE A 375 -19.87 -1.17 -11.53
N ALA A 376 -21.06 -1.11 -10.92
CA ALA A 376 -22.19 -1.96 -11.30
C ALA A 376 -22.63 -1.70 -12.74
N ALA A 377 -22.68 -0.43 -13.19
CA ALA A 377 -23.02 -0.09 -14.56
C ALA A 377 -22.02 -0.62 -15.59
N ALA A 378 -20.73 -0.63 -15.25
CA ALA A 378 -19.68 -1.16 -16.11
C ALA A 378 -19.63 -2.70 -16.14
N LEU A 379 -19.97 -3.36 -15.02
CA LEU A 379 -19.89 -4.81 -14.86
C LEU A 379 -21.10 -5.54 -15.46
N LEU A 380 -22.33 -5.04 -15.20
CA LEU A 380 -23.56 -5.75 -15.54
C LEU A 380 -23.84 -5.71 -17.06
N PRO A 381 -24.20 -6.85 -17.68
CA PRO A 381 -24.63 -6.88 -19.07
C PRO A 381 -25.96 -6.13 -19.25
N SER A 382 -26.19 -5.61 -20.45
CA SER A 382 -27.41 -4.83 -20.80
C SER A 382 -28.72 -5.55 -20.48
N SER A 383 -28.73 -6.89 -20.46
CA SER A 383 -29.93 -7.70 -20.23
C SER A 383 -30.45 -7.66 -18.80
N ILE A 384 -29.59 -7.42 -17.81
CA ILE A 384 -29.95 -7.40 -16.37
C ILE A 384 -29.70 -6.03 -15.73
N LEU A 385 -29.33 -5.03 -16.53
CA LEU A 385 -28.98 -3.70 -16.04
C LEU A 385 -30.25 -2.95 -15.62
N PRO A 386 -30.34 -2.47 -14.36
CA PRO A 386 -31.46 -1.65 -13.92
C PRO A 386 -31.58 -0.35 -14.73
N ALA A 387 -32.81 0.12 -14.95
CA ALA A 387 -33.08 1.37 -15.68
C ALA A 387 -32.39 2.60 -15.04
N SER A 388 -32.16 2.60 -13.73
CA SER A 388 -31.44 3.67 -13.03
C SER A 388 -29.95 3.76 -13.40
N LEU A 389 -29.37 2.66 -13.89
CA LEU A 389 -27.96 2.54 -14.26
C LEU A 389 -27.73 2.61 -15.79
N SER A 390 -28.79 2.58 -16.60
CA SER A 390 -28.68 2.64 -18.08
C SER A 390 -28.13 3.98 -18.59
N LYS A 391 -28.27 5.05 -17.80
CA LYS A 391 -27.73 6.39 -18.09
C LYS A 391 -26.21 6.51 -18.02
N TYR A 392 -25.54 5.53 -17.41
CA TYR A 392 -24.09 5.56 -17.28
C TYR A 392 -23.43 5.15 -18.58
N ASP A 393 -22.38 5.86 -18.95
CA ASP A 393 -21.56 5.52 -20.10
C ASP A 393 -20.78 4.22 -19.87
N ARG A 394 -20.91 3.27 -20.79
CA ARG A 394 -20.39 1.90 -20.65
C ARG A 394 -19.30 1.65 -21.68
N GLN A 395 -18.11 2.11 -21.36
CA GLN A 395 -16.95 1.94 -22.22
C GLN A 395 -16.37 0.53 -22.09
N GLU A 396 -16.03 -0.07 -23.24
CA GLU A 396 -15.56 -1.46 -23.28
C GLU A 396 -14.32 -1.69 -22.40
N GLY A 397 -13.39 -0.72 -22.38
CA GLY A 397 -12.21 -0.79 -21.52
C GLY A 397 -12.56 -0.86 -20.03
N MET A 398 -13.52 -0.04 -19.57
CA MET A 398 -13.97 -0.04 -18.18
C MET A 398 -14.70 -1.34 -17.83
N THR A 399 -15.47 -1.92 -18.76
CA THR A 399 -16.11 -3.23 -18.58
C THR A 399 -15.08 -4.35 -18.44
N ILE A 400 -14.04 -4.38 -19.28
CA ILE A 400 -12.96 -5.38 -19.17
C ILE A 400 -12.25 -5.26 -17.82
N LEU A 401 -11.96 -4.03 -17.40
CA LEU A 401 -11.29 -3.74 -16.13
C LEU A 401 -12.17 -4.13 -14.93
N ALA A 402 -13.48 -3.84 -14.97
CA ALA A 402 -14.41 -4.25 -13.93
C ALA A 402 -14.44 -5.78 -13.77
N ARG A 403 -14.50 -6.51 -14.89
CA ARG A 403 -14.47 -7.99 -14.88
C ARG A 403 -13.15 -8.54 -14.34
N ALA A 404 -12.02 -7.94 -14.72
CA ALA A 404 -10.71 -8.32 -14.22
C ALA A 404 -10.61 -8.10 -12.71
N ILE A 405 -11.06 -6.95 -12.22
CA ILE A 405 -11.12 -6.63 -10.79
C ILE A 405 -12.03 -7.62 -10.04
N THR A 406 -13.23 -7.90 -10.56
CA THR A 406 -14.14 -8.88 -9.95
C THR A 406 -13.51 -10.26 -9.88
N PHE A 407 -12.88 -10.72 -10.97
CA PHE A 407 -12.17 -11.99 -10.99
C PHE A 407 -11.06 -12.04 -9.93
N THR A 408 -10.23 -10.99 -9.85
CA THR A 408 -9.15 -10.89 -8.86
C THR A 408 -9.66 -10.90 -7.43
N ILE A 409 -10.69 -10.10 -7.11
CA ILE A 409 -11.30 -10.08 -5.77
C ILE A 409 -11.85 -11.47 -5.43
N THR A 410 -12.56 -12.12 -6.36
CA THR A 410 -13.07 -13.49 -6.15
C THR A 410 -11.93 -14.49 -5.91
N THR A 411 -10.83 -14.42 -6.66
CA THR A 411 -9.68 -15.31 -6.45
C THR A 411 -9.00 -15.07 -5.11
N LEU A 412 -8.76 -13.81 -4.74
CA LEU A 412 -8.11 -13.46 -3.47
C LEU A 412 -9.00 -13.80 -2.26
N SER A 413 -10.33 -13.69 -2.40
CA SER A 413 -11.31 -14.12 -1.39
C SER A 413 -11.31 -15.62 -1.09
N LEU A 414 -10.66 -16.45 -1.92
CA LEU A 414 -10.48 -17.89 -1.64
C LEU A 414 -9.27 -18.15 -0.73
N SER A 415 -8.41 -17.15 -0.51
CA SER A 415 -7.26 -17.27 0.37
C SER A 415 -7.71 -17.38 1.84
N PRO A 416 -7.15 -18.32 2.63
CA PRO A 416 -7.48 -18.45 4.05
C PRO A 416 -7.09 -17.20 4.84
N HIS A 417 -6.05 -16.49 4.39
CA HIS A 417 -5.60 -15.21 4.91
C HIS A 417 -5.73 -14.11 3.85
N SER A 418 -6.39 -13.01 4.19
CA SER A 418 -6.62 -11.88 3.30
C SER A 418 -6.30 -10.57 4.01
N GLU A 419 -5.71 -9.64 3.26
CA GLU A 419 -5.45 -8.30 3.75
C GLU A 419 -5.94 -7.26 2.76
N TRP A 420 -6.40 -6.12 3.26
CA TRP A 420 -6.84 -5.01 2.42
C TRP A 420 -5.73 -4.52 1.46
N ARG A 421 -4.45 -4.72 1.82
CA ARG A 421 -3.27 -4.40 1.00
C ARG A 421 -3.22 -5.16 -0.32
N PHE A 422 -3.78 -6.37 -0.38
CA PHE A 422 -3.79 -7.17 -1.60
C PHE A 422 -4.58 -6.50 -2.73
N LEU A 423 -5.51 -5.59 -2.40
CA LEU A 423 -6.26 -4.83 -3.39
C LEU A 423 -5.66 -3.45 -3.69
N HIS A 424 -4.65 -2.98 -2.94
CA HIS A 424 -4.06 -1.64 -3.13
C HIS A 424 -3.63 -1.36 -4.59
N PRO A 425 -3.04 -2.31 -5.33
CA PRO A 425 -2.70 -2.08 -6.73
C PRO A 425 -3.90 -1.82 -7.65
N LEU A 426 -5.11 -2.20 -7.21
CA LEU A 426 -6.38 -1.93 -7.88
C LEU A 426 -7.04 -0.62 -7.44
N LEU A 427 -6.54 0.08 -6.41
CA LEU A 427 -7.14 1.33 -5.96
C LEU A 427 -7.18 2.38 -7.08
N PRO A 428 -6.07 2.68 -7.80
CA PRO A 428 -6.12 3.65 -8.90
C PRO A 428 -7.21 3.35 -9.95
N PRO A 429 -7.31 2.13 -10.55
CA PRO A 429 -8.40 1.84 -11.46
C PRO A 429 -9.79 1.80 -10.79
N LEU A 430 -9.89 1.43 -9.51
CA LEU A 430 -11.16 1.49 -8.78
C LEU A 430 -11.68 2.94 -8.69
N LEU A 431 -10.81 3.94 -8.43
CA LEU A 431 -11.21 5.35 -8.35
C LEU A 431 -11.92 5.85 -9.63
N LEU A 432 -11.52 5.34 -10.80
CA LEU A 432 -12.11 5.73 -12.09
C LEU A 432 -13.61 5.41 -12.18
N PHE A 433 -14.08 4.36 -11.51
CA PHE A 433 -15.50 3.98 -11.56
C PHE A 433 -16.41 4.96 -10.81
N ALA A 434 -15.88 5.84 -9.95
CA ALA A 434 -16.68 6.89 -9.33
C ALA A 434 -16.93 8.09 -10.25
N ILE A 435 -16.07 8.31 -11.25
CA ILE A 435 -16.09 9.51 -12.09
C ILE A 435 -17.39 9.66 -12.90
N PRO A 436 -17.93 8.63 -13.58
CA PRO A 436 -19.20 8.76 -14.29
C PRO A 436 -20.36 9.23 -13.40
N SER A 437 -20.37 8.83 -12.12
CA SER A 437 -21.39 9.27 -11.15
C SER A 437 -21.28 10.76 -10.83
N PHE A 438 -20.06 11.30 -10.80
CA PHE A 438 -19.82 12.73 -10.57
C PHE A 438 -20.19 13.55 -11.80
N SER A 439 -19.70 13.16 -12.98
CA SER A 439 -19.97 13.87 -14.23
C SER A 439 -21.46 13.94 -14.56
N LEU A 440 -22.22 12.86 -14.30
CA LEU A 440 -23.68 12.83 -14.56
C LEU A 440 -24.50 13.70 -13.60
N SER A 441 -23.98 13.97 -12.40
CA SER A 441 -24.71 14.77 -11.42
C SER A 441 -24.43 16.27 -11.62
N TYR A 442 -23.24 16.59 -12.13
CA TYR A 442 -22.75 17.95 -12.23
C TYR A 442 -23.41 18.79 -13.33
N THR A 443 -23.79 20.02 -12.98
CA THR A 443 -24.28 21.04 -13.92
C THR A 443 -23.36 22.29 -13.86
N PRO A 444 -22.74 22.71 -14.97
CA PRO A 444 -21.89 23.91 -14.97
C PRO A 444 -22.71 25.19 -14.99
N THR A 445 -22.09 26.28 -14.54
CA THR A 445 -22.70 27.61 -14.51
C THR A 445 -21.72 28.63 -15.08
N ILE A 446 -22.20 29.67 -15.76
CA ILE A 446 -21.33 30.74 -16.29
C ILE A 446 -20.59 31.45 -15.15
N LEU A 447 -21.29 31.69 -14.04
CA LEU A 447 -20.72 32.19 -12.78
C LEU A 447 -19.60 31.29 -12.24
N GLY A 448 -19.60 30.01 -12.62
CA GLY A 448 -18.53 29.07 -12.29
C GLY A 448 -17.16 29.53 -12.75
N ALA A 449 -17.04 30.31 -13.83
CA ALA A 449 -15.77 30.86 -14.30
C ALA A 449 -15.26 32.04 -13.45
N TYR A 450 -16.13 32.70 -12.68
CA TYR A 450 -15.82 33.93 -11.95
C TYR A 450 -15.48 33.68 -10.47
N PHE A 451 -15.91 32.55 -9.89
CA PHE A 451 -15.64 32.20 -8.49
C PHE A 451 -14.65 31.05 -8.35
N PRO A 452 -13.49 31.21 -7.67
CA PRO A 452 -12.42 30.21 -7.63
C PRO A 452 -12.86 28.79 -7.25
N VAL A 453 -13.68 28.65 -6.20
CA VAL A 453 -14.17 27.33 -5.75
C VAL A 453 -15.15 26.72 -6.75
N ARG A 454 -16.02 27.54 -7.38
CA ARG A 454 -16.94 27.06 -8.43
C ARG A 454 -16.14 26.69 -9.68
N SER A 455 -15.09 27.43 -10.03
CA SER A 455 -14.19 27.14 -11.16
C SER A 455 -13.46 25.82 -10.96
N PHE A 456 -12.96 25.57 -9.75
CA PHE A 456 -12.29 24.32 -9.43
C PHE A 456 -13.24 23.14 -9.49
N ARG A 457 -14.45 23.26 -8.93
CA ARG A 457 -15.49 22.23 -9.06
C ARG A 457 -15.91 21.99 -10.51
N GLN A 458 -15.98 23.06 -11.32
CA GLN A 458 -16.23 22.96 -12.75
C GLN A 458 -15.11 22.23 -13.48
N TYR A 459 -13.86 22.51 -13.14
CA TYR A 459 -12.70 21.79 -13.66
C TYR A 459 -12.72 20.29 -13.30
N LEU A 460 -13.23 19.94 -12.12
CA LEU A 460 -13.37 18.56 -11.65
C LEU A 460 -14.67 17.86 -12.08
N ARG A 461 -15.63 18.58 -12.67
CA ARG A 461 -16.99 18.07 -12.96
C ARG A 461 -17.67 17.47 -11.72
N MET A 462 -17.55 18.15 -10.58
CA MET A 462 -18.08 17.68 -9.29
C MET A 462 -19.07 18.64 -8.64
N ASP A 463 -20.21 18.08 -8.20
CA ASP A 463 -21.19 18.80 -7.40
C ASP A 463 -20.71 19.14 -5.99
N LYS A 464 -21.44 20.04 -5.32
CA LYS A 464 -21.10 20.56 -3.97
C LYS A 464 -20.90 19.40 -2.99
N ILE A 465 -21.87 18.50 -2.93
CA ILE A 465 -21.88 17.37 -1.97
C ILE A 465 -20.67 16.46 -2.18
N PRO A 466 -20.47 15.79 -3.33
CA PRO A 466 -19.32 14.90 -3.51
C PRO A 466 -17.99 15.63 -3.37
N PHE A 467 -17.87 16.86 -3.85
CA PHE A 467 -16.63 17.65 -3.74
C PHE A 467 -16.21 17.85 -2.28
N TYR A 468 -17.10 18.36 -1.43
CA TYR A 468 -16.76 18.63 -0.03
C TYR A 468 -16.62 17.35 0.79
N THR A 469 -17.42 16.32 0.53
CA THR A 469 -17.27 15.01 1.18
C THR A 469 -15.89 14.43 0.91
N VAL A 470 -15.45 14.40 -0.36
CA VAL A 470 -14.13 13.89 -0.75
C VAL A 470 -13.00 14.74 -0.17
N LEU A 471 -13.14 16.07 -0.17
CA LEU A 471 -12.12 16.98 0.31
C LEU A 471 -11.88 16.85 1.82
N PHE A 472 -12.94 16.73 2.62
CA PHE A 472 -12.85 16.87 4.07
C PHE A 472 -12.94 15.57 4.86
N ALA A 473 -13.61 14.52 4.35
CA ALA A 473 -13.83 13.30 5.13
C ALA A 473 -12.52 12.58 5.51
N GLY A 474 -11.48 12.70 4.68
CA GLY A 474 -10.17 12.10 4.93
C GLY A 474 -9.25 12.90 5.86
N VAL A 475 -9.53 14.17 6.15
CA VAL A 475 -8.56 15.06 6.82
C VAL A 475 -8.29 14.64 8.26
N VAL A 476 -9.34 14.48 9.07
CA VAL A 476 -9.22 14.07 10.49
C VAL A 476 -8.51 12.72 10.65
N PRO A 477 -8.96 11.64 9.98
CA PRO A 477 -8.27 10.35 10.09
C PRO A 477 -6.84 10.41 9.54
N PHE A 478 -6.58 11.17 8.47
CA PHE A 478 -5.22 11.34 7.95
C PHE A 478 -4.29 11.98 8.98
N VAL A 479 -4.71 13.08 9.61
CA VAL A 479 -3.91 13.76 10.65
C VAL A 479 -3.68 12.82 11.83
N TYR A 480 -4.71 12.13 12.31
CA TYR A 480 -4.56 11.19 13.42
C TYR A 480 -3.55 10.07 13.11
N LEU A 481 -3.69 9.41 11.96
CA LEU A 481 -2.87 8.27 11.56
C LEU A 481 -1.43 8.64 11.18
N ASN A 482 -1.16 9.88 10.76
CA ASN A 482 0.17 10.30 10.31
C ASN A 482 0.85 11.28 11.27
N VAL A 483 0.24 11.62 12.40
CA VAL A 483 0.84 12.52 13.40
C VAL A 483 0.85 11.90 14.80
N TRP A 484 -0.16 11.13 15.18
CA TRP A 484 -0.36 10.71 16.57
C TRP A 484 -0.35 9.21 16.79
N HIS A 485 -1.14 8.44 16.03
CA HIS A 485 -1.24 7.00 16.23
C HIS A 485 0.07 6.31 15.83
N GLY A 486 0.70 5.56 16.74
CA GLY A 486 1.99 4.93 16.48
C GLY A 486 3.18 5.90 16.47
N ALA A 487 3.00 7.14 16.92
CA ALA A 487 4.07 8.15 16.93
C ALA A 487 5.16 7.82 17.96
N ALA A 488 4.81 7.26 19.12
CA ALA A 488 5.77 6.94 20.17
C ALA A 488 6.63 5.73 19.81
N GLN A 489 6.06 4.76 19.07
CA GLN A 489 6.79 3.61 18.53
C GLN A 489 8.00 4.00 17.66
N VAL A 490 7.88 5.07 16.87
CA VAL A 490 9.00 5.61 16.07
C VAL A 490 9.82 6.61 16.89
N GLY A 491 9.16 7.50 17.64
CA GLY A 491 9.81 8.57 18.38
C GLY A 491 10.74 8.09 19.49
N VAL A 492 10.50 6.90 20.06
CA VAL A 492 11.40 6.30 21.07
C VAL A 492 12.82 6.11 20.52
N MET A 493 12.96 5.76 19.23
CA MET A 493 14.26 5.56 18.57
C MET A 493 15.02 6.89 18.43
N ASP A 494 14.31 7.99 18.13
CA ASP A 494 14.93 9.31 18.06
C ASP A 494 15.44 9.79 19.41
N VAL A 495 14.67 9.53 20.48
CA VAL A 495 15.05 9.93 21.84
C VAL A 495 16.25 9.12 22.33
N LEU A 496 16.28 7.80 22.08
CA LEU A 496 17.42 6.93 22.39
C LEU A 496 18.68 7.35 21.63
N ARG A 497 18.58 7.51 20.30
CA ARG A 497 19.68 7.96 19.45
C ARG A 497 20.24 9.33 19.87
N SER A 498 19.40 10.22 20.40
CA SER A 498 19.85 11.53 20.87
C SER A 498 20.67 11.50 22.17
N GLY A 499 20.79 10.34 22.83
CA GLY A 499 21.50 10.18 24.11
C GLY A 499 20.80 10.83 25.31
N LYS A 500 19.58 11.37 25.15
CA LYS A 500 18.84 12.06 26.21
C LYS A 500 18.46 11.16 27.39
N LEU A 501 18.40 9.84 27.16
CA LEU A 501 18.06 8.86 28.20
C LEU A 501 19.30 8.25 28.87
N GLY A 502 20.50 8.70 28.49
CA GLY A 502 21.78 8.17 28.95
C GLY A 502 22.52 7.38 27.89
N GLU A 503 23.70 6.89 28.24
CA GLU A 503 24.51 6.05 27.37
C GLU A 503 23.88 4.66 27.23
N MET A 504 23.61 4.26 25.99
CA MET A 504 23.00 2.97 25.68
C MET A 504 24.10 1.93 25.43
N GLN A 505 24.23 0.97 26.35
CA GLN A 505 25.16 -0.17 26.22
C GLN A 505 24.47 -1.44 25.73
N GLY A 506 23.14 -1.47 25.79
CA GLY A 506 22.32 -2.55 25.25
C GLY A 506 20.83 -2.23 25.34
N LEU A 507 20.07 -2.76 24.38
CA LEU A 507 18.66 -2.43 24.18
C LEU A 507 17.80 -3.69 24.05
N VAL A 508 16.72 -3.77 24.81
CA VAL A 508 15.71 -4.83 24.65
C VAL A 508 14.33 -4.23 24.40
N VAL A 509 13.53 -4.86 23.54
CA VAL A 509 12.12 -4.50 23.32
C VAL A 509 11.23 -5.64 23.77
N LEU A 510 10.51 -5.43 24.87
CA LEU A 510 9.49 -6.33 25.41
C LEU A 510 8.11 -5.76 25.08
N GLY A 511 7.67 -5.99 23.86
CA GLY A 511 6.36 -5.63 23.36
C GLY A 511 5.93 -6.60 22.26
N PRO A 512 4.77 -6.40 21.61
CA PRO A 512 4.42 -7.20 20.46
C PRO A 512 5.52 -7.12 19.39
N CYS A 513 5.73 -8.20 18.66
CA CYS A 513 6.85 -8.35 17.75
C CYS A 513 6.89 -7.22 16.72
N HIS A 514 8.10 -6.75 16.40
CA HIS A 514 8.33 -5.72 15.39
C HIS A 514 7.53 -4.41 15.59
N SER A 515 7.15 -4.08 16.84
CA SER A 515 6.35 -2.88 17.16
C SER A 515 7.13 -1.58 17.15
N VAL A 516 8.43 -1.60 16.90
CA VAL A 516 9.25 -0.39 16.76
C VAL A 516 10.23 -0.58 15.60
N PRO A 517 10.64 0.49 14.90
CA PRO A 517 11.74 0.40 13.95
C PRO A 517 13.04 -0.03 14.66
N TRP A 518 14.00 -0.59 13.95
CA TRP A 518 15.25 -1.06 14.55
C TRP A 518 16.42 -0.16 14.13
N MET A 519 17.49 -0.74 13.59
CA MET A 519 18.72 -0.02 13.28
C MET A 519 18.57 0.97 12.12
N SER A 520 17.56 0.81 11.27
CA SER A 520 17.25 1.82 10.24
C SER A 520 16.86 3.19 10.81
N HIS A 521 16.47 3.25 12.09
CA HIS A 521 16.14 4.49 12.79
C HIS A 521 17.11 4.79 13.93
N LEU A 522 17.48 3.78 14.72
CA LEU A 522 18.38 3.92 15.85
C LEU A 522 19.82 4.21 15.41
N HIS A 523 20.32 3.46 14.42
CA HIS A 523 21.66 3.61 13.84
C HIS A 523 22.83 3.58 14.84
N GLU A 524 22.70 2.77 15.89
CA GLU A 524 23.73 2.55 16.90
C GLU A 524 24.04 1.06 16.99
N ASP A 525 25.32 0.68 16.84
CA ASP A 525 25.75 -0.73 16.89
C ASP A 525 25.89 -1.19 18.35
N VAL A 526 24.75 -1.35 19.01
CA VAL A 526 24.66 -1.85 20.39
C VAL A 526 24.06 -3.25 20.42
N PRO A 527 24.48 -4.11 21.37
CA PRO A 527 23.87 -5.41 21.54
C PRO A 527 22.40 -5.24 21.97
N GLY A 528 21.51 -5.92 21.27
CA GLY A 528 20.09 -5.84 21.58
C GLY A 528 19.26 -6.89 20.88
N TRP A 529 18.05 -7.10 21.41
CA TRP A 529 17.09 -8.06 20.89
C TRP A 529 15.66 -7.62 21.19
N PHE A 530 14.70 -8.23 20.52
CA PHE A 530 13.28 -7.97 20.71
C PHE A 530 12.51 -9.27 20.52
N LEU A 531 11.31 -9.35 21.08
CA LEU A 531 10.45 -10.53 20.94
C LEU A 531 10.08 -10.75 19.47
N THR A 532 10.27 -11.97 18.98
CA THR A 532 9.91 -12.35 17.61
C THR A 532 8.62 -13.17 17.55
N CYS A 533 8.01 -13.18 16.36
CA CYS A 533 6.78 -13.92 16.05
C CYS A 533 6.96 -14.67 14.73
N GLU A 534 8.06 -15.42 14.64
CA GLU A 534 8.36 -16.21 13.44
C GLU A 534 7.29 -17.31 13.25
N PRO A 535 6.95 -17.67 12.01
CA PRO A 535 6.03 -18.78 11.79
C PRO A 535 6.74 -20.12 11.99
N PRO A 536 5.98 -21.23 12.16
CA PRO A 536 6.51 -22.57 12.32
C PRO A 536 7.11 -23.13 11.03
N VAL A 537 8.16 -22.52 10.49
CA VAL A 537 8.82 -23.01 9.27
C VAL A 537 9.70 -24.20 9.61
N GLY A 538 9.35 -25.38 9.07
CA GLY A 538 10.11 -26.61 9.29
C GLY A 538 9.88 -27.28 10.65
N VAL A 539 8.93 -26.77 11.44
CA VAL A 539 8.50 -27.37 12.72
C VAL A 539 7.00 -27.67 12.69
N ASP A 540 6.53 -28.48 13.64
CA ASP A 540 5.11 -28.83 13.71
C ASP A 540 4.28 -27.64 14.22
N ALA A 541 3.34 -27.18 13.39
CA ALA A 541 2.49 -26.03 13.69
C ALA A 541 1.55 -26.28 14.88
N SER A 542 1.26 -27.54 15.25
CA SER A 542 0.32 -27.84 16.34
C SER A 542 0.89 -27.64 17.73
N THR A 543 2.22 -27.68 17.86
CA THR A 543 2.96 -27.58 19.13
C THR A 543 3.80 -26.30 19.22
N TYR A 544 3.84 -25.52 18.15
CA TYR A 544 4.62 -24.30 18.06
C TYR A 544 3.97 -23.15 18.83
N GLN A 545 4.78 -22.44 19.62
CA GLN A 545 4.42 -21.18 20.25
C GLN A 545 5.50 -20.15 19.94
N THR A 546 5.10 -18.91 19.70
CA THR A 546 6.04 -17.81 19.46
C THR A 546 6.70 -17.33 20.74
N GLU A 547 7.85 -16.65 20.60
CA GLU A 547 8.51 -15.99 21.74
C GLU A 547 7.57 -14.95 22.38
N GLN A 548 6.78 -14.23 21.57
CA GLN A 548 5.76 -13.31 22.07
C GLN A 548 4.68 -14.00 22.90
N GLU A 549 4.13 -15.12 22.43
CA GLU A 549 3.09 -15.87 23.16
C GLU A 549 3.62 -16.40 24.49
N LEU A 550 4.83 -16.96 24.48
CA LEU A 550 5.51 -17.45 25.69
C LEU A 550 5.73 -16.31 26.70
N PHE A 551 6.16 -15.13 26.23
CA PHE A 551 6.37 -13.97 27.07
C PHE A 551 5.07 -13.47 27.70
N TYR A 552 4.02 -13.27 26.91
CA TYR A 552 2.77 -12.69 27.42
C TYR A 552 1.94 -13.67 28.26
N ALA A 553 2.23 -14.98 28.20
CA ALA A 553 1.61 -15.99 29.07
C ALA A 553 2.09 -15.89 30.53
N ASP A 554 3.37 -15.60 30.77
CA ASP A 554 3.94 -15.38 32.11
C ASP A 554 5.08 -14.36 32.06
N PRO A 555 4.78 -13.05 31.95
CA PRO A 555 5.79 -12.03 31.73
C PRO A 555 6.75 -11.90 32.92
N VAL A 556 6.26 -12.12 34.15
CA VAL A 556 7.11 -12.05 35.34
C VAL A 556 8.03 -13.27 35.40
N GLY A 557 7.53 -14.50 35.23
CA GLY A 557 8.39 -15.68 35.18
C GLY A 557 9.40 -15.64 34.03
N TYR A 558 9.02 -15.05 32.89
CA TYR A 558 9.91 -14.84 31.75
C TYR A 558 11.09 -13.91 32.09
N LEU A 559 10.84 -12.80 32.81
CA LEU A 559 11.88 -11.85 33.24
C LEU A 559 12.94 -12.46 34.17
N TYR A 560 12.63 -13.54 34.89
CA TYR A 560 13.60 -14.21 35.76
C TYR A 560 14.25 -15.44 35.12
N SER A 561 13.56 -16.11 34.21
CA SER A 561 14.04 -17.35 33.59
C SER A 561 14.88 -17.12 32.32
N THR A 562 14.58 -16.07 31.55
CA THR A 562 15.13 -15.84 30.22
C THR A 562 15.91 -14.54 30.13
N PHE A 563 15.36 -13.44 30.66
CA PHE A 563 16.02 -12.14 30.66
C PHE A 563 17.25 -12.15 31.59
N PRO A 564 18.39 -11.52 31.23
CA PRO A 564 18.58 -10.55 30.15
C PRO A 564 18.93 -11.10 28.76
N ALA A 565 19.10 -12.42 28.62
CA ALA A 565 19.53 -13.04 27.38
C ALA A 565 18.35 -13.25 26.40
N PRO A 566 18.60 -13.31 25.08
CA PRO A 566 17.57 -13.66 24.12
C PRO A 566 17.14 -15.14 24.28
N PRO A 567 15.84 -15.46 24.12
CA PRO A 567 15.28 -16.81 24.30
C PRO A 567 15.89 -17.90 23.39
N SER A 568 16.44 -17.54 22.23
CA SER A 568 16.85 -18.48 21.17
C SER A 568 18.37 -18.73 21.05
N SER A 569 19.16 -18.45 22.10
CA SER A 569 20.63 -18.62 22.02
C SER A 569 21.09 -20.09 22.01
N ASN A 570 21.15 -20.69 20.81
CA ASN A 570 22.29 -21.55 20.42
C ASN A 570 23.43 -20.71 19.80
N ALA A 571 23.26 -19.39 19.66
CA ALA A 571 24.27 -18.46 19.20
C ALA A 571 24.89 -17.69 20.38
N LEU A 572 26.22 -17.74 20.47
CA LEU A 572 27.10 -16.98 21.36
C LEU A 572 26.94 -15.44 21.21
N THR A 573 25.80 -14.88 21.56
CA THR A 573 25.72 -13.46 21.92
C THR A 573 25.99 -13.35 23.42
N ASN A 574 27.18 -12.85 23.74
CA ASN A 574 27.67 -12.59 25.10
C ASN A 574 26.88 -11.47 25.80
N LEU A 575 25.55 -11.55 25.86
CA LEU A 575 24.78 -10.75 26.83
C LEU A 575 24.89 -11.42 28.19
N THR A 576 26.10 -11.39 28.75
CA THR A 576 26.36 -11.75 30.16
C THR A 576 25.91 -10.63 31.10
N SER A 577 25.63 -9.44 30.58
CA SER A 577 25.19 -8.25 31.30
C SER A 577 23.74 -7.90 30.98
N TYR A 578 23.03 -7.37 31.98
CA TYR A 578 21.70 -6.80 31.81
C TYR A 578 21.70 -5.65 30.79
N PRO A 579 20.68 -5.52 29.93
CA PRO A 579 20.59 -4.41 28.99
C PRO A 579 20.45 -3.10 29.74
N SER A 580 21.04 -2.03 29.21
CA SER A 580 20.93 -0.70 29.81
C SER A 580 19.53 -0.12 29.70
N HIS A 581 18.82 -0.42 28.59
CA HIS A 581 17.52 0.15 28.26
C HIS A 581 16.53 -0.93 27.83
N VAL A 582 15.29 -0.80 28.25
CA VAL A 582 14.17 -1.67 27.89
C VAL A 582 13.01 -0.82 27.38
N ILE A 583 12.48 -1.15 26.20
CA ILE A 583 11.27 -0.57 25.62
C ILE A 583 10.11 -1.53 25.86
N LEU A 584 8.98 -1.02 26.32
CA LEU A 584 7.74 -1.77 26.51
C LEU A 584 6.50 -0.90 26.34
N PHE A 585 5.32 -1.52 26.26
CA PHE A 585 4.04 -0.81 26.32
C PHE A 585 3.51 -0.73 27.75
N GLY A 586 2.80 0.35 28.08
CA GLY A 586 2.32 0.62 29.44
C GLY A 586 1.38 -0.46 29.99
N GLU A 587 0.60 -1.12 29.13
CA GLU A 587 -0.28 -2.24 29.52
C GLU A 587 0.48 -3.37 30.23
N LEU A 588 1.69 -3.67 29.77
CA LEU A 588 2.53 -4.75 30.28
C LEU A 588 2.89 -4.58 31.76
N LEU A 589 3.08 -3.33 32.21
CA LEU A 589 3.46 -3.02 33.60
C LEU A 589 2.44 -3.53 34.61
N SER A 590 1.16 -3.52 34.21
CA SER A 590 0.04 -3.97 35.05
C SER A 590 -0.16 -5.48 35.06
N ARG A 591 0.46 -6.23 34.14
CA ARG A 591 0.36 -7.70 34.12
C ARG A 591 1.09 -8.28 35.33
N SER A 592 0.49 -9.32 35.91
CA SER A 592 1.03 -9.99 37.10
C SER A 592 1.39 -11.43 36.82
N GLY A 593 2.42 -11.94 37.50
CA GLY A 593 2.77 -13.36 37.54
C GLY A 593 3.18 -13.79 38.94
N PHE A 594 3.52 -15.06 39.09
CA PHE A 594 3.91 -15.64 40.37
C PHE A 594 5.42 -15.84 40.45
N LEU A 595 6.02 -15.41 41.55
CA LEU A 595 7.42 -15.66 41.87
C LEU A 595 7.51 -16.64 43.03
N LEU A 596 8.39 -17.63 42.87
CA LEU A 596 8.81 -18.49 43.97
C LEU A 596 9.89 -17.74 44.74
N THR A 597 9.58 -17.36 45.98
CA THR A 597 10.56 -16.75 46.89
C THR A 597 10.99 -17.78 47.92
N ASP A 598 12.31 -18.02 48.02
CA ASP A 598 12.92 -18.68 49.17
C ASP A 598 12.99 -17.67 50.32
N GLU A 599 11.92 -17.56 51.10
CA GLU A 599 12.03 -16.95 52.43
C GLU A 599 12.43 -18.06 53.42
N THR A 600 13.50 -17.78 54.16
CA THR A 600 14.23 -18.66 55.09
C THR A 600 13.49 -18.97 56.38
N ASP A 601 12.16 -18.96 56.39
CA ASP A 601 11.37 -19.42 57.52
C ASP A 601 10.84 -20.83 57.21
N ASP A 602 10.91 -21.71 58.21
CA ASP A 602 10.71 -23.18 58.21
C ASP A 602 9.35 -23.71 57.68
N THR A 603 8.65 -22.95 56.83
CA THR A 603 7.31 -23.25 56.31
C THR A 603 7.18 -23.00 54.80
N GLY A 604 7.98 -23.70 54.00
CA GLY A 604 7.70 -24.01 52.59
C GLY A 604 7.74 -22.85 51.57
N LEU A 605 7.89 -23.22 50.29
CA LEU A 605 7.84 -22.29 49.14
C LEU A 605 6.54 -21.49 49.14
N GLN A 606 6.62 -20.17 49.30
CA GLN A 606 5.48 -19.26 49.09
C GLN A 606 5.51 -18.66 47.69
N MET A 607 4.36 -18.69 47.02
CA MET A 607 4.16 -18.01 45.74
C MET A 607 3.75 -16.56 46.01
N LYS A 608 4.62 -15.61 45.70
CA LYS A 608 4.30 -14.18 45.79
C LYS A 608 3.86 -13.67 44.43
N GLN A 609 2.66 -13.11 44.36
CA GLN A 609 2.20 -12.42 43.16
C GLN A 609 2.94 -11.08 43.04
N SER A 610 3.57 -10.85 41.89
CA SER A 610 4.28 -9.61 41.56
C SER A 610 3.77 -9.07 40.23
N THR A 611 3.78 -7.75 40.08
CA THR A 611 3.58 -7.10 38.78
C THR A 611 4.90 -7.03 38.01
N VAL A 612 4.82 -6.80 36.70
CA VAL A 612 6.00 -6.55 35.86
C VAL A 612 6.72 -5.27 36.30
N GLU A 613 5.99 -4.23 36.69
CA GLU A 613 6.56 -3.00 37.24
C GLU A 613 7.46 -3.28 38.45
N GLN A 614 6.92 -3.99 39.45
CA GLN A 614 7.68 -4.39 40.64
C GLN A 614 8.87 -5.29 40.30
N ALA A 615 8.74 -6.18 39.31
CA ALA A 615 9.83 -7.03 38.86
C ALA A 615 10.99 -6.19 38.27
N PHE A 616 10.68 -5.17 37.46
CA PHE A 616 11.69 -4.26 36.93
C PHE A 616 12.39 -3.44 38.03
N GLU A 617 11.63 -2.90 38.99
CA GLU A 617 12.20 -2.19 40.14
C GLU A 617 13.15 -3.08 40.94
N MET A 618 12.77 -4.34 41.21
CA MET A 618 13.64 -5.32 41.89
C MET A 618 14.90 -5.66 41.08
N LEU A 619 14.83 -5.61 39.75
CA LEU A 619 15.98 -5.79 38.86
C LEU A 619 16.84 -4.52 38.69
N GLY A 620 16.46 -3.41 39.35
CA GLY A 620 17.18 -2.14 39.36
C GLY A 620 16.86 -1.21 38.17
N TYR A 621 15.73 -1.42 37.50
CA TYR A 621 15.28 -0.53 36.43
C TYR A 621 14.32 0.53 36.96
N GLY A 622 14.42 1.75 36.43
CA GLY A 622 13.45 2.82 36.64
C GLY A 622 12.92 3.37 35.31
N GLN A 623 11.68 3.82 35.28
CA GLN A 623 11.12 4.48 34.10
C GLN A 623 11.80 5.83 33.86
N VAL A 624 12.36 6.02 32.66
CA VAL A 624 13.04 7.27 32.26
C VAL A 624 12.31 8.04 31.17
N TRP A 625 11.37 7.40 30.46
CA TRP A 625 10.61 8.06 29.40
C TRP A 625 9.24 7.41 29.20
N GLU A 626 8.27 8.25 28.82
CA GLU A 626 6.96 7.82 28.33
C GLU A 626 6.56 8.59 27.09
N GLY A 627 5.90 7.90 26.16
CA GLY A 627 5.37 8.47 24.93
C GLY A 627 3.92 8.05 24.73
N TRP A 628 3.08 9.02 24.40
CA TRP A 628 1.69 8.76 24.00
C TRP A 628 1.64 8.21 22.57
N ASP A 629 0.97 7.07 22.39
CA ASP A 629 0.98 6.31 21.13
C ASP A 629 -0.38 6.31 20.41
N GLY A 630 -1.24 7.27 20.76
CA GLY A 630 -2.62 7.34 20.29
C GLY A 630 -3.63 6.85 21.33
N PHE A 631 -4.91 6.85 20.96
CA PHE A 631 -5.98 6.40 21.84
C PHE A 631 -5.95 4.87 21.98
N ASP A 632 -6.06 4.36 23.21
CA ASP A 632 -6.08 2.92 23.50
C ASP A 632 -7.21 2.17 22.78
N LEU A 633 -8.35 2.83 22.53
CA LEU A 633 -9.47 2.27 21.76
C LEU A 633 -9.12 2.04 20.28
N ALA A 634 -8.12 2.76 19.77
CA ALA A 634 -7.70 2.72 18.37
C ALA A 634 -6.47 1.83 18.15
N GLN A 635 -5.96 1.15 19.19
CA GLN A 635 -4.89 0.17 19.05
C GLN A 635 -5.43 -1.12 18.42
N ASP A 636 -4.61 -1.75 17.58
CA ASP A 636 -4.93 -3.00 16.88
C ASP A 636 -4.82 -4.24 17.79
N GLU A 637 -4.01 -4.16 18.85
CA GLU A 637 -3.81 -5.20 19.86
C GLU A 637 -3.91 -4.60 21.28
N ASP A 638 -4.44 -5.40 22.22
CA ASP A 638 -4.59 -4.96 23.63
C ASP A 638 -3.21 -4.72 24.28
N GLU A 639 -2.21 -5.51 23.88
CA GLU A 639 -0.82 -5.42 24.31
C GLU A 639 -0.14 -4.09 23.95
N ARG A 640 -0.68 -3.31 23.00
CA ARG A 640 -0.14 -1.98 22.62
C ARG A 640 -0.72 -0.80 23.41
N LYS A 641 -1.60 -1.08 24.37
CA LYS A 641 -2.24 -0.03 25.18
C LYS A 641 -1.29 0.60 26.19
N GLY A 642 -1.66 1.78 26.66
CA GLY A 642 -0.92 2.52 27.67
C GLY A 642 0.27 3.32 27.12
N GLY A 643 0.52 3.29 25.81
CA GLY A 643 1.62 4.00 25.15
C GLY A 643 2.99 3.36 25.40
N VAL A 644 4.04 3.91 24.78
CA VAL A 644 5.41 3.37 24.86
C VAL A 644 6.11 3.89 26.11
N ARG A 645 6.90 3.04 26.76
CA ARG A 645 7.72 3.36 27.94
C ARG A 645 9.16 2.92 27.72
N VAL A 646 10.10 3.67 28.28
CA VAL A 646 11.50 3.27 28.38
C VAL A 646 11.90 3.18 29.83
N TRP A 647 12.45 2.03 30.19
CA TRP A 647 13.02 1.74 31.48
C TRP A 647 14.53 1.62 31.34
N ARG A 648 15.27 2.20 32.29
CA ARG A 648 16.73 2.19 32.30
C ARG A 648 17.25 1.64 33.62
N LYS A 649 18.31 0.85 33.54
CA LYS A 649 19.06 0.38 34.70
C LYS A 649 20.12 1.41 35.10
N GLU A 650 20.18 1.76 36.38
CA GLU A 650 21.15 2.72 36.94
C GLU A 650 22.60 2.20 36.90
#